data_AF-A0A1M6S211-F1
#
_entry.id   AF-A0A1M6S211-F1
#
_cell.length_a   1.000
_cell.length_b   1.000
_cell.length_c   1.000
_cell.angle_alpha   90.00
_cell.angle_beta   90.00
_cell.angle_gamma   90.00
#
_symmetry.space_group_name_H-M   'P 1'
#
loop_
_entity.id
_entity.type
_entity.pdbx_description
1 polymer ?
#
loop_
_entity_poly.entity_id
_entity_poly.type
_entity_poly.pdbx_seq_one_letter_code
_entity_poly.pdbx_strand_id
1 'polypeptide(L)'
;MGIGLKTSTIFAGVALAFGLASPAFSANRQMENLSRGLAVTNTGKGVLVSWRLLGTDAPDVEFNLYRDGEKIASVGKTGGTNYLDAAGKTTSKYTVAAVVGGKEGAKQGVSVVLDKTVSNSGKSFPYKTIKLEVPAAQTMPDGEKCTYTPNDVSTADLDGDGEYELILKWDPSNAHDNSQTGYTGTVFIDAYKLDGTRLWRIDLGKNIRAGAHYTQFQVFDYDGDGKAEMIVKTADGTIDGTGKAIGDKSKDYRDASGTILKGPEYLTVFRGVDGAAISTVTYEPSRDINQHVKGKDAHGYWGDNYGNRCERYLAATGYLDGVHPSAIFARGYYSSSYVAAYDFDGKDLKLRWLHKSEYPGQGLYGEGNHSLQAVDLDGDGYDEIFFGAAALNHDGTLRYRTGLGHGDAHHIGDLDPDLPGLESWDVHEHKDAQYTEEMRANDGKIIWGTPQPSAEGVDNGRGMAADVDSEYRGYEMWSAKGGGMKTAKGKLIGTPAVSQNFRIYFDGDEYDELLDGAFVTKFNSSSKKSETYFDGPSALGVTGCNGTKNTPSLVADLFGDWREEMVVRSEKDPTLLYIVSTPVESKLRVYTLMHDATYRTAVASQNTAYNQPSHLGYYLPDMVKSLKQPSIFVVGEDPTPADTTPVVNSGKSELDASTPKDGKGWTQSENEGFLKNGYYNFDNALSSYGTWEIFSKTEAKTTLTVRFTNGGTTSRNMAVTVNGASAGTISFPSTDASWTTYSEAKIDVKIVAGVNTITFTSMTSDGGPNVDMFTFGIDGVELYDGTQKIDNPTALAVIPFKSGVSFNSSTGVLFTPKAGFAEVYFYDMSGAMRMGVSRNVNAGSTTISLDREMLPKGTYLVKVMLDGKAVSTKKFSKL
;
A
#
# COMPACT_ATOMS: atom_id res chain seq x y z
N MET A 1 -20.70 78.55 18.95
CA MET A 1 -19.72 77.84 18.09
C MET A 1 -19.26 76.62 18.87
N GLY A 2 -19.43 75.38 18.47
CA GLY A 2 -19.96 74.78 17.25
C GLY A 2 -19.50 73.33 17.26
N ILE A 3 -20.43 72.43 16.96
CA ILE A 3 -20.22 71.04 16.51
C ILE A 3 -19.97 70.01 17.63
N GLY A 4 -21.02 69.22 17.85
CA GLY A 4 -20.97 67.94 18.55
C GLY A 4 -21.09 66.76 17.57
N LEU A 5 -20.51 65.65 18.02
CA LEU A 5 -20.70 64.23 17.69
C LEU A 5 -20.67 63.77 16.22
N LYS A 6 -19.77 62.82 15.95
CA LYS A 6 -20.16 61.44 15.60
C LYS A 6 -19.01 60.45 15.81
N THR A 7 -19.32 59.36 16.48
CA THR A 7 -18.54 58.13 16.65
C THR A 7 -18.45 57.36 15.34
N SER A 8 -17.26 56.84 15.01
CA SER A 8 -17.07 55.84 13.96
C SER A 8 -16.20 54.70 14.50
N THR A 9 -16.86 53.59 14.81
CA THR A 9 -16.27 52.28 15.05
C THR A 9 -15.71 51.77 13.71
N ILE A 10 -14.40 51.54 13.62
CA ILE A 10 -13.78 50.83 12.49
C ILE A 10 -13.67 49.36 12.89
N PHE A 11 -14.50 48.52 12.29
CA PHE A 11 -14.32 47.07 12.26
C PHE A 11 -13.11 46.77 11.38
N ALA A 12 -12.05 46.22 11.96
CA ALA A 12 -11.01 45.54 11.21
C ALA A 12 -11.56 44.16 10.80
N GLY A 13 -11.90 44.00 9.53
CA GLY A 13 -12.32 42.72 8.97
C GLY A 13 -11.14 41.74 8.97
N VAL A 14 -11.23 40.71 9.80
CA VAL A 14 -10.40 39.51 9.71
C VAL A 14 -10.80 38.78 8.43
N ALA A 15 -9.95 38.80 7.42
CA ALA A 15 -10.09 37.90 6.28
C ALA A 15 -9.72 36.49 6.75
N LEU A 16 -10.74 35.68 7.09
CA LEU A 16 -10.57 34.22 7.17
C LEU A 16 -10.25 33.74 5.75
N ALA A 17 -8.97 33.41 5.50
CA ALA A 17 -8.61 32.58 4.37
C ALA A 17 -9.10 31.15 4.66
N PHE A 18 -10.32 30.84 4.25
CA PHE A 18 -10.72 29.45 4.06
C PHE A 18 -9.88 28.91 2.90
N GLY A 19 -8.87 28.11 3.22
CA GLY A 19 -8.19 27.27 2.22
C GLY A 19 -9.22 26.35 1.60
N LEU A 20 -9.61 26.63 0.36
CA LEU A 20 -10.36 25.71 -0.47
C LEU A 20 -9.40 24.55 -0.80
N ALA A 21 -9.48 23.47 -0.05
CA ALA A 21 -8.89 22.19 -0.45
C ALA A 21 -9.54 21.79 -1.78
N SER A 22 -8.77 21.79 -2.86
CA SER A 22 -9.21 21.15 -4.09
C SER A 22 -9.24 19.64 -3.82
N PRO A 23 -10.29 18.90 -4.21
CA PRO A 23 -10.28 17.45 -4.06
C PRO A 23 -9.13 16.91 -4.91
N ALA A 24 -8.09 16.38 -4.24
CA ALA A 24 -6.99 15.72 -4.91
C ALA A 24 -7.54 14.47 -5.59
N PHE A 25 -7.25 14.34 -6.88
CA PHE A 25 -7.51 13.13 -7.63
C PHE A 25 -6.48 12.10 -7.14
N SER A 26 -6.85 11.22 -6.20
CA SER A 26 -5.97 10.12 -5.80
C SER A 26 -5.84 9.16 -6.98
N ALA A 27 -4.63 9.08 -7.55
CA ALA A 27 -4.32 8.16 -8.62
C ALA A 27 -4.26 6.73 -8.05
N ASN A 28 -4.58 5.72 -8.87
CA ASN A 28 -4.47 4.34 -8.43
C ASN A 28 -3.01 4.01 -8.08
N ARG A 29 -2.76 3.44 -6.91
CA ARG A 29 -1.42 3.00 -6.49
C ARG A 29 -1.05 1.69 -7.17
N GLN A 30 0.21 1.55 -7.57
CA GLN A 30 0.79 0.27 -7.96
C GLN A 30 0.67 -0.69 -6.78
N MET A 31 0.24 -1.93 -7.01
CA MET A 31 0.26 -3.00 -6.02
C MET A 31 0.64 -4.32 -6.68
N GLU A 32 1.04 -5.30 -5.87
CA GLU A 32 1.47 -6.61 -6.37
C GLU A 32 0.33 -7.37 -7.06
N ASN A 33 0.65 -8.08 -8.14
CA ASN A 33 -0.31 -8.93 -8.83
C ASN A 33 -0.42 -10.29 -8.13
N LEU A 34 -1.20 -10.31 -7.06
CA LEU A 34 -1.35 -11.50 -6.23
C LEU A 34 -2.27 -12.55 -6.84
N SER A 35 -1.87 -13.81 -6.72
CA SER A 35 -2.74 -14.94 -6.98
C SER A 35 -3.87 -15.00 -5.92
N ARG A 36 -4.79 -15.97 -6.06
CA ARG A 36 -5.78 -16.25 -5.02
C ARG A 36 -5.19 -16.66 -3.67
N GLY A 37 -3.89 -16.95 -3.58
CA GLY A 37 -3.22 -17.35 -2.34
C GLY A 37 -3.95 -18.52 -1.69
N LEU A 38 -4.45 -19.48 -2.48
CA LEU A 38 -5.37 -20.49 -1.99
C LEU A 38 -4.65 -21.38 -0.96
N ALA A 39 -5.01 -21.22 0.31
CA ALA A 39 -4.41 -21.92 1.42
C ALA A 39 -5.28 -23.09 1.86
N VAL A 40 -4.65 -24.21 2.17
CA VAL A 40 -5.30 -25.40 2.77
C VAL A 40 -4.64 -25.67 4.11
N THR A 41 -5.37 -25.45 5.19
CA THR A 41 -4.82 -25.50 6.55
C THR A 41 -5.47 -26.59 7.39
N ASN A 42 -4.66 -27.40 8.07
CA ASN A 42 -5.13 -28.53 8.87
C ASN A 42 -5.67 -28.09 10.24
N THR A 43 -6.99 -28.19 10.43
CA THR A 43 -7.66 -27.83 11.70
C THR A 43 -7.91 -29.04 12.61
N GLY A 44 -7.38 -30.22 12.25
CA GLY A 44 -7.62 -31.48 12.96
C GLY A 44 -9.06 -32.02 12.86
N LYS A 45 -10.01 -31.26 12.32
CA LYS A 45 -11.42 -31.63 12.08
C LYS A 45 -11.81 -31.58 10.60
N GLY A 46 -10.82 -31.53 9.72
CA GLY A 46 -10.95 -31.23 8.30
C GLY A 46 -9.85 -30.27 7.88
N VAL A 47 -10.04 -29.61 6.75
CA VAL A 47 -9.17 -28.51 6.31
C VAL A 47 -9.97 -27.23 6.17
N LEU A 48 -9.42 -26.14 6.68
CA LEU A 48 -9.92 -24.80 6.37
C LEU A 48 -9.26 -24.38 5.05
N VAL A 49 -10.09 -24.03 4.08
CA VAL A 49 -9.66 -23.54 2.77
C VAL A 49 -9.97 -22.06 2.70
N SER A 50 -8.95 -21.21 2.56
CA SER A 50 -9.11 -19.75 2.49
C SER A 50 -8.39 -19.19 1.26
N TRP A 51 -8.84 -18.03 0.77
CA TRP A 51 -8.27 -17.37 -0.41
C TRP A 51 -8.50 -15.87 -0.38
N ARG A 52 -7.71 -15.14 -1.17
CA ARG A 52 -7.75 -13.68 -1.20
C ARG A 52 -9.00 -13.20 -1.91
N LEU A 53 -9.66 -12.22 -1.30
CA LEU A 53 -10.44 -11.24 -2.06
C LEU A 53 -9.44 -10.19 -2.56
N LEU A 54 -9.20 -10.15 -3.87
CA LEU A 54 -8.18 -9.28 -4.44
C LEU A 54 -8.73 -7.87 -4.57
N GLY A 55 -7.91 -6.84 -4.36
CA GLY A 55 -8.32 -5.44 -4.56
C GLY A 55 -8.77 -5.12 -5.99
N THR A 56 -8.47 -5.98 -6.97
CA THR A 56 -8.97 -5.89 -8.37
C THR A 56 -10.35 -6.52 -8.55
N ASP A 57 -10.84 -7.30 -7.58
CA ASP A 57 -12.20 -7.85 -7.62
C ASP A 57 -13.25 -6.80 -7.31
N ALA A 58 -14.40 -6.92 -7.97
CA ALA A 58 -15.59 -6.18 -7.56
C ALA A 58 -16.02 -6.60 -6.13
N PRO A 59 -16.56 -5.68 -5.31
CA PRO A 59 -16.99 -5.99 -3.94
C PRO A 59 -17.95 -7.18 -3.86
N ASP A 60 -18.79 -7.36 -4.88
CA ASP A 60 -19.83 -8.38 -4.96
C ASP A 60 -19.42 -9.66 -5.70
N VAL A 61 -18.13 -9.87 -6.00
CA VAL A 61 -17.66 -11.12 -6.63
C VAL A 61 -18.00 -12.35 -5.76
N GLU A 62 -18.50 -13.40 -6.39
CA GLU A 62 -18.80 -14.67 -5.70
C GLU A 62 -17.71 -15.70 -6.00
N PHE A 63 -17.67 -16.82 -5.27
CA PHE A 63 -16.66 -17.85 -5.48
C PHE A 63 -17.27 -19.25 -5.51
N ASN A 64 -16.76 -20.08 -6.40
CA ASN A 64 -17.00 -21.52 -6.36
C ASN A 64 -15.73 -22.25 -5.92
N LEU A 65 -15.87 -23.11 -4.92
CA LEU A 65 -14.79 -23.95 -4.41
C LEU A 65 -14.96 -25.37 -4.91
N TYR A 66 -13.86 -25.95 -5.37
CA TYR A 66 -13.80 -27.32 -5.85
C TYR A 66 -12.79 -28.13 -5.06
N ARG A 67 -13.11 -29.40 -4.82
CA ARG A 67 -12.20 -30.42 -4.30
C ARG A 67 -12.15 -31.58 -5.28
N ASP A 68 -10.96 -31.97 -5.70
CA ASP A 68 -10.71 -33.08 -6.63
C ASP A 68 -11.56 -32.99 -7.92
N GLY A 69 -11.84 -31.76 -8.36
CA GLY A 69 -12.63 -31.45 -9.56
C GLY A 69 -14.14 -31.28 -9.32
N GLU A 70 -14.66 -31.68 -8.17
CA GLU A 70 -16.08 -31.54 -7.81
C GLU A 70 -16.34 -30.25 -7.05
N LYS A 71 -17.42 -29.53 -7.39
CA LYS A 71 -17.82 -28.32 -6.67
C LYS A 71 -18.35 -28.71 -5.30
N ILE A 72 -17.73 -28.20 -4.24
CA ILE A 72 -18.11 -28.49 -2.85
C ILE A 72 -18.81 -27.31 -2.17
N ALA A 73 -18.59 -26.08 -2.64
CA ALA A 73 -19.22 -24.90 -2.07
C ALA A 73 -19.36 -23.77 -3.10
N SER A 74 -20.35 -22.89 -2.86
CA SER A 74 -20.49 -21.59 -3.50
C SER A 74 -20.57 -20.54 -2.39
N VAL A 75 -19.61 -19.63 -2.35
CA VAL A 75 -19.54 -18.52 -1.40
C VAL A 75 -20.12 -17.28 -2.08
N GLY A 76 -21.24 -16.80 -1.55
CA GLY A 76 -21.94 -15.64 -2.09
C GLY A 76 -21.27 -14.32 -1.72
N LYS A 77 -21.77 -13.23 -2.31
CA LYS A 77 -21.21 -11.86 -2.22
C LYS A 77 -21.11 -11.23 -0.82
N THR A 78 -21.72 -11.84 0.19
CA THR A 78 -21.65 -11.39 1.60
C THR A 78 -20.87 -12.37 2.50
N GLY A 79 -20.31 -13.45 1.93
CA GLY A 79 -19.51 -14.43 2.65
C GLY A 79 -18.04 -14.05 2.69
N GLY A 80 -17.38 -14.42 3.78
CA GLY A 80 -15.92 -14.41 3.88
C GLY A 80 -15.29 -15.41 2.91
N THR A 81 -14.05 -15.16 2.52
CA THR A 81 -13.32 -15.97 1.52
C THR A 81 -12.63 -17.19 2.15
N ASN A 82 -13.39 -17.95 2.93
CA ASN A 82 -12.96 -19.20 3.54
C ASN A 82 -14.10 -20.24 3.57
N TYR A 83 -13.72 -21.51 3.79
CA TYR A 83 -14.63 -22.64 3.90
C TYR A 83 -13.98 -23.80 4.65
N LEU A 84 -14.61 -24.27 5.74
CA LEU A 84 -14.18 -25.48 6.46
C LEU A 84 -14.73 -26.74 5.78
N ASP A 85 -13.87 -27.46 5.07
CA ASP A 85 -14.19 -28.76 4.51
C ASP A 85 -13.86 -29.90 5.49
N ALA A 86 -14.89 -30.34 6.22
CA ALA A 86 -14.79 -31.43 7.20
C ALA A 86 -14.38 -32.79 6.58
N ALA A 87 -14.64 -33.01 5.29
CA ALA A 87 -14.24 -34.24 4.59
C ALA A 87 -12.89 -34.09 3.85
N GLY A 88 -12.36 -32.88 3.81
CA GLY A 88 -11.13 -32.52 3.14
C GLY A 88 -9.88 -33.05 3.84
N LYS A 89 -8.82 -33.22 3.05
CA LYS A 89 -7.49 -33.64 3.52
C LYS A 89 -6.45 -32.68 3.02
N THR A 90 -5.30 -32.61 3.69
CA THR A 90 -4.14 -31.82 3.25
C THR A 90 -3.56 -32.29 1.91
N THR A 91 -3.93 -33.50 1.45
CA THR A 91 -3.58 -34.06 0.14
C THR A 91 -4.67 -33.90 -0.92
N SER A 92 -5.85 -33.39 -0.56
CA SER A 92 -6.92 -33.09 -1.52
C SER A 92 -6.53 -31.93 -2.43
N LYS A 93 -6.98 -31.96 -3.68
CA LYS A 93 -6.68 -30.91 -4.65
C LYS A 93 -7.81 -29.88 -4.65
N TYR A 94 -7.53 -28.68 -4.16
CA TYR A 94 -8.49 -27.59 -4.18
C TYR A 94 -8.26 -26.66 -5.37
N THR A 95 -9.34 -26.11 -5.89
CA THR A 95 -9.29 -24.94 -6.76
C THR A 95 -10.43 -23.99 -6.45
N VAL A 96 -10.19 -22.69 -6.53
CA VAL A 96 -11.23 -21.65 -6.40
C VAL A 96 -11.41 -20.91 -7.72
N ALA A 97 -12.64 -20.56 -8.06
CA ALA A 97 -12.96 -19.72 -9.21
C ALA A 97 -13.85 -18.56 -8.80
N ALA A 98 -13.47 -17.34 -9.19
CA ALA A 98 -14.31 -16.16 -9.07
C ALA A 98 -15.52 -16.28 -10.02
N VAL A 99 -16.66 -15.72 -9.61
CA VAL A 99 -17.90 -15.68 -10.37
C VAL A 99 -18.34 -14.23 -10.47
N VAL A 100 -18.28 -13.66 -11.67
CA VAL A 100 -18.58 -12.25 -11.95
C VAL A 100 -19.79 -12.18 -12.87
N GLY A 101 -20.85 -11.49 -12.45
CA GLY A 101 -22.09 -11.41 -13.22
C GLY A 101 -22.69 -12.79 -13.57
N GLY A 102 -22.55 -13.75 -12.65
CA GLY A 102 -23.00 -15.14 -12.84
C GLY A 102 -22.12 -16.00 -13.75
N LYS A 103 -20.99 -15.47 -14.25
CA LYS A 103 -20.03 -16.22 -15.07
C LYS A 103 -18.82 -16.64 -14.25
N GLU A 104 -18.58 -17.94 -14.18
CA GLU A 104 -17.40 -18.50 -13.53
C GLU A 104 -16.14 -18.27 -14.38
N GLY A 105 -15.09 -17.74 -13.73
CA GLY A 105 -13.78 -17.49 -14.32
C GLY A 105 -12.85 -18.70 -14.25
N ALA A 106 -11.56 -18.45 -14.45
CA ALA A 106 -10.53 -19.48 -14.36
C ALA A 106 -10.39 -20.02 -12.93
N LYS A 107 -10.16 -21.33 -12.82
CA LYS A 107 -9.87 -22.01 -11.55
C LYS A 107 -8.40 -21.81 -11.20
N GLN A 108 -8.12 -21.29 -10.00
CA GLN A 108 -6.78 -21.18 -9.44
C GLN A 108 -6.55 -22.29 -8.40
N GLY A 109 -5.36 -22.89 -8.42
CA GLY A 109 -4.98 -24.01 -7.56
C GLY A 109 -4.42 -23.59 -6.21
N VAL A 110 -4.08 -24.60 -5.39
CA VAL A 110 -3.50 -24.40 -4.06
C VAL A 110 -2.12 -23.76 -4.18
N SER A 111 -1.93 -22.67 -3.43
CA SER A 111 -0.67 -21.95 -3.27
C SER A 111 0.15 -22.57 -2.13
N VAL A 112 -0.50 -22.83 -0.99
CA VAL A 112 0.19 -23.30 0.21
C VAL A 112 -0.65 -24.31 1.00
N VAL A 113 0.04 -25.29 1.57
CA VAL A 113 -0.54 -26.27 2.51
C VAL A 113 0.16 -26.17 3.85
N LEU A 114 -0.61 -25.88 4.90
CA LEU A 114 -0.21 -26.00 6.30
C LEU A 114 -0.70 -27.36 6.79
N ASP A 115 0.13 -28.38 6.58
CA ASP A 115 -0.21 -29.78 6.77
C ASP A 115 -0.20 -30.23 8.24
N LYS A 116 0.52 -29.50 9.09
CA LYS A 116 0.66 -29.78 10.51
C LYS A 116 -0.36 -28.98 11.32
N THR A 117 -0.68 -29.50 12.50
CA THR A 117 -1.57 -28.84 13.45
C THR A 117 -1.10 -29.09 14.88
N VAL A 118 -1.38 -28.15 15.78
CA VAL A 118 -1.11 -28.28 17.22
C VAL A 118 -2.34 -27.90 18.04
N SER A 119 -2.70 -28.74 19.00
CA SER A 119 -3.82 -28.45 19.90
C SER A 119 -3.37 -27.52 21.03
N ASN A 120 -4.01 -26.36 21.15
CA ASN A 120 -3.76 -25.37 22.20
C ASN A 120 -5.05 -24.59 22.48
N SER A 121 -5.31 -24.24 23.74
CA SER A 121 -6.51 -23.46 24.15
C SER A 121 -7.84 -23.94 23.53
N GLY A 122 -8.02 -25.25 23.39
CA GLY A 122 -9.23 -25.87 22.83
C GLY A 122 -9.37 -25.77 21.30
N LYS A 123 -8.38 -25.23 20.59
CA LYS A 123 -8.32 -25.12 19.12
C LYS A 123 -7.15 -25.94 18.57
N SER A 124 -7.15 -26.17 17.27
CA SER A 124 -6.09 -26.89 16.55
C SER A 124 -5.46 -25.93 15.52
N PHE A 125 -4.35 -25.31 15.91
CA PHE A 125 -3.66 -24.28 15.15
C PHE A 125 -2.87 -24.91 14.00
N PRO A 126 -3.21 -24.60 12.74
CA PRO A 126 -2.43 -25.06 11.61
C PRO A 126 -1.08 -24.34 11.56
N TYR A 127 -0.05 -25.08 11.15
CA TYR A 127 1.26 -24.48 10.92
C TYR A 127 2.03 -25.20 9.82
N LYS A 128 3.00 -24.50 9.24
CA LYS A 128 4.00 -25.01 8.32
C LYS A 128 5.39 -24.70 8.86
N THR A 129 6.33 -25.59 8.61
CA THR A 129 7.75 -25.36 8.91
C THR A 129 8.52 -25.15 7.61
N ILE A 130 9.23 -24.04 7.50
CA ILE A 130 10.21 -23.79 6.44
C ILE A 130 11.57 -24.27 6.94
N LYS A 131 12.20 -25.14 6.16
CA LYS A 131 13.55 -25.62 6.46
C LYS A 131 14.56 -24.60 5.94
N LEU A 132 15.44 -24.15 6.82
CA LEU A 132 16.42 -23.12 6.55
C LEU A 132 17.83 -23.70 6.44
N GLU A 133 18.67 -23.06 5.63
CA GLU A 133 20.09 -23.38 5.53
C GLU A 133 20.92 -22.45 6.43
N VAL A 134 21.16 -22.85 7.68
CA VAL A 134 21.87 -22.04 8.67
C VAL A 134 23.28 -21.65 8.17
N PRO A 135 23.68 -20.35 8.21
CA PRO A 135 25.04 -19.94 7.90
C PRO A 135 26.08 -20.61 8.80
N ALA A 136 27.27 -20.86 8.26
CA ALA A 136 28.36 -21.45 9.03
C ALA A 136 28.81 -20.51 10.15
N ALA A 137 29.14 -21.09 11.31
CA ALA A 137 29.71 -20.34 12.43
C ALA A 137 30.99 -19.60 12.02
N GLN A 138 31.16 -18.37 12.51
CA GLN A 138 32.35 -17.56 12.23
C GLN A 138 33.20 -17.37 13.48
N THR A 139 34.48 -17.06 13.29
CA THR A 139 35.40 -16.66 14.37
C THR A 139 35.89 -15.25 14.08
N MET A 140 35.71 -14.36 15.05
CA MET A 140 36.05 -12.94 14.97
C MET A 140 37.57 -12.73 15.16
N PRO A 141 38.10 -11.55 14.80
CA PRO A 141 39.52 -11.25 14.95
C PRO A 141 40.06 -11.35 16.39
N ASP A 142 39.21 -11.18 17.40
CA ASP A 142 39.53 -11.34 18.82
C ASP A 142 39.40 -12.79 19.32
N GLY A 143 39.02 -13.73 18.45
CA GLY A 143 38.84 -15.14 18.77
C GLY A 143 37.43 -15.51 19.25
N GLU A 144 36.52 -14.54 19.41
CA GLU A 144 35.11 -14.83 19.72
C GLU A 144 34.48 -15.65 18.59
N LYS A 145 33.63 -16.62 18.93
CA LYS A 145 32.89 -17.42 17.96
C LYS A 145 31.42 -17.02 17.95
N CYS A 146 30.83 -16.88 16.77
CA CYS A 146 29.40 -16.63 16.64
C CYS A 146 28.68 -17.73 15.85
N THR A 147 27.45 -18.02 16.24
CA THR A 147 26.49 -18.86 15.51
C THR A 147 25.33 -18.00 15.02
N TYR A 148 24.38 -18.58 14.29
CA TYR A 148 23.31 -17.82 13.62
C TYR A 148 21.92 -18.29 14.02
N THR A 149 21.01 -17.33 14.20
CA THR A 149 19.57 -17.57 14.38
C THR A 149 18.76 -16.81 13.33
N PRO A 150 17.64 -17.37 12.84
CA PRO A 150 16.69 -16.61 12.03
C PRO A 150 16.18 -15.41 12.84
N ASN A 151 16.01 -14.25 12.20
CA ASN A 151 15.66 -13.00 12.87
C ASN A 151 14.49 -12.33 12.12
N ASP A 152 14.58 -11.03 11.83
CA ASP A 152 13.54 -10.28 11.11
C ASP A 152 13.34 -10.81 9.68
N VAL A 153 12.10 -10.82 9.24
CA VAL A 153 11.66 -11.26 7.91
C VAL A 153 10.84 -10.15 7.26
N SER A 154 11.04 -9.94 5.96
CA SER A 154 10.12 -9.19 5.10
C SER A 154 9.56 -10.11 4.01
N THR A 155 8.65 -9.61 3.19
CA THR A 155 7.98 -10.41 2.16
C THR A 155 7.65 -9.59 0.92
N ALA A 156 7.80 -10.21 -0.24
CA ALA A 156 7.43 -9.68 -1.55
C ALA A 156 7.44 -10.81 -2.59
N ASP A 157 6.75 -10.63 -3.71
CA ASP A 157 6.79 -11.55 -4.85
C ASP A 157 8.06 -11.29 -5.67
N LEU A 158 9.06 -12.17 -5.56
CA LEU A 158 10.38 -11.95 -6.16
C LEU A 158 10.47 -12.45 -7.61
N ASP A 159 9.54 -13.27 -8.07
CA ASP A 159 9.59 -13.87 -9.41
C ASP A 159 8.35 -13.67 -10.29
N GLY A 160 7.33 -13.00 -9.75
CA GLY A 160 6.12 -12.56 -10.45
C GLY A 160 5.08 -13.66 -10.59
N ASP A 161 5.08 -14.65 -9.71
CA ASP A 161 4.13 -15.78 -9.74
C ASP A 161 2.84 -15.52 -8.93
N GLY A 162 2.76 -14.38 -8.25
CA GLY A 162 1.64 -13.94 -7.42
C GLY A 162 1.63 -14.53 -6.01
N GLU A 163 2.71 -15.22 -5.63
CA GLU A 163 2.97 -15.71 -4.27
C GLU A 163 4.13 -14.97 -3.63
N TYR A 164 4.10 -14.92 -2.30
CA TYR A 164 5.16 -14.25 -1.55
C TYR A 164 6.33 -15.18 -1.24
N GLU A 165 7.54 -14.66 -1.42
CA GLU A 165 8.75 -15.18 -0.78
C GLU A 165 8.97 -14.55 0.61
N LEU A 166 9.76 -15.25 1.43
CA LEU A 166 10.26 -14.76 2.71
C LEU A 166 11.71 -14.29 2.56
N ILE A 167 11.97 -13.03 2.89
CA ILE A 167 13.30 -12.43 2.89
C ILE A 167 13.79 -12.37 4.33
N LEU A 168 14.67 -13.28 4.69
CA LEU A 168 15.10 -13.56 6.06
C LEU A 168 16.47 -12.95 6.36
N LYS A 169 16.55 -12.11 7.38
CA LYS A 169 17.81 -11.70 8.00
C LYS A 169 18.28 -12.77 8.99
N TRP A 170 19.55 -13.16 8.89
CA TRP A 170 20.24 -13.97 9.89
C TRP A 170 21.01 -13.08 10.83
N ASP A 171 20.78 -13.25 12.13
CA ASP A 171 21.48 -12.50 13.16
C ASP A 171 22.56 -13.38 13.81
N PRO A 172 23.82 -12.90 13.87
CA PRO A 172 24.87 -13.60 14.59
C PRO A 172 24.67 -13.47 16.10
N SER A 173 25.04 -14.50 16.86
CA SER A 173 24.88 -14.56 18.32
C SER A 173 25.62 -13.46 19.11
N ASN A 174 26.51 -12.72 18.45
CA ASN A 174 27.27 -11.59 18.99
C ASN A 174 26.91 -10.27 18.29
N ALA A 175 25.69 -10.13 17.76
CA ALA A 175 25.16 -8.84 17.32
C ALA A 175 25.12 -7.83 18.47
N HIS A 176 25.24 -6.54 18.15
CA HIS A 176 25.39 -5.48 19.16
C HIS A 176 24.36 -4.37 18.98
N ASP A 177 23.87 -3.83 20.10
CA ASP A 177 23.36 -2.46 20.09
C ASP A 177 24.52 -1.48 19.84
N ASN A 178 24.22 -0.33 19.26
CA ASN A 178 25.19 0.71 18.94
C ASN A 178 25.97 1.23 20.16
N SER A 179 25.41 1.13 21.37
CA SER A 179 26.10 1.49 22.62
C SER A 179 27.19 0.49 23.03
N GLN A 180 27.24 -0.68 22.41
CA GLN A 180 28.14 -1.78 22.76
C GLN A 180 29.33 -1.87 21.80
N THR A 181 30.50 -2.18 22.35
CA THR A 181 31.72 -2.51 21.58
C THR A 181 31.83 -4.02 21.40
N GLY A 182 32.46 -4.45 20.31
CA GLY A 182 32.75 -5.85 19.98
C GLY A 182 32.62 -6.11 18.48
N TYR A 183 33.37 -7.09 17.98
CA TYR A 183 33.22 -7.56 16.60
C TYR A 183 31.92 -8.34 16.48
N THR A 184 31.21 -8.15 15.37
CA THR A 184 30.02 -8.96 15.05
C THR A 184 30.32 -9.93 13.93
N GLY A 185 29.65 -11.09 13.95
CA GLY A 185 29.50 -11.92 12.77
C GLY A 185 28.92 -11.15 11.58
N THR A 186 29.05 -11.75 10.40
CA THR A 186 28.47 -11.25 9.16
C THR A 186 26.95 -11.30 9.21
N VAL A 187 26.26 -10.26 8.75
CA VAL A 187 24.81 -10.32 8.48
C VAL A 187 24.58 -11.02 7.14
N PHE A 188 23.72 -12.04 7.13
CA PHE A 188 23.26 -12.69 5.90
C PHE A 188 21.79 -12.39 5.67
N ILE A 189 21.40 -12.21 4.40
CA ILE A 189 19.99 -12.11 4.00
C ILE A 189 19.73 -13.21 2.99
N ASP A 190 18.71 -14.03 3.23
CA ASP A 190 18.27 -15.09 2.31
C ASP A 190 16.89 -14.77 1.75
N ALA A 191 16.58 -15.29 0.56
CA ALA A 191 15.21 -15.42 0.08
C ALA A 191 14.78 -16.89 0.03
N TYR A 192 13.59 -17.19 0.55
CA TYR A 192 12.99 -18.52 0.53
C TYR A 192 11.57 -18.48 -0.06
N LYS A 193 11.26 -19.43 -0.95
CA LYS A 193 9.86 -19.77 -1.27
C LYS A 193 9.20 -20.46 -0.08
N LEU A 194 7.87 -20.43 -0.02
CA LEU A 194 7.08 -21.09 1.03
C LEU A 194 7.24 -22.62 1.08
N ASP A 195 7.82 -23.24 0.05
CA ASP A 195 8.14 -24.68 0.05
C ASP A 195 9.50 -25.00 0.71
N GLY A 196 10.28 -23.99 1.10
CA GLY A 196 11.62 -24.11 1.68
C GLY A 196 12.77 -24.05 0.67
N THR A 197 12.50 -23.79 -0.61
CA THR A 197 13.55 -23.54 -1.60
C THR A 197 14.23 -22.20 -1.30
N ARG A 198 15.53 -22.22 -0.96
CA ARG A 198 16.34 -21.00 -0.89
C ARG A 198 16.68 -20.54 -2.32
N LEU A 199 16.23 -19.35 -2.70
CA LEU A 199 16.57 -18.75 -4.00
C LEU A 199 18.02 -18.26 -4.02
N TRP A 200 18.42 -17.50 -2.99
CA TRP A 200 19.76 -16.92 -2.89
C TRP A 200 20.12 -16.55 -1.45
N ARG A 201 21.39 -16.18 -1.26
CA ARG A 201 21.95 -15.59 -0.04
C ARG A 201 22.83 -14.40 -0.39
N ILE A 202 22.60 -13.26 0.26
CA ILE A 202 23.49 -12.11 0.28
C ILE A 202 24.30 -12.15 1.57
N ASP A 203 25.62 -11.99 1.45
CA ASP A 203 26.58 -11.85 2.53
C ASP A 203 26.97 -10.38 2.61
N LEU A 204 26.50 -9.63 3.62
CA LEU A 204 26.78 -8.19 3.72
C LEU A 204 28.25 -7.89 4.04
N GLY A 205 29.02 -8.90 4.42
CA GLY A 205 30.44 -8.81 4.67
C GLY A 205 30.78 -8.12 5.98
N LYS A 206 32.07 -8.14 6.30
CA LYS A 206 32.63 -7.63 7.56
C LYS A 206 32.45 -6.12 7.79
N ASN A 207 32.17 -5.35 6.73
CA ASN A 207 32.09 -3.89 6.80
C ASN A 207 30.67 -3.39 7.09
N ILE A 208 29.72 -4.31 7.33
CA ILE A 208 28.39 -4.03 7.87
C ILE A 208 28.30 -4.73 9.23
N ARG A 209 28.04 -3.93 10.28
CA ARG A 209 27.92 -4.44 11.65
C ARG A 209 26.54 -5.06 11.86
N ALA A 210 26.45 -6.12 12.67
CA ALA A 210 25.19 -6.77 13.01
C ALA A 210 24.54 -6.15 14.26
N GLY A 211 23.22 -5.99 14.22
CA GLY A 211 22.40 -5.43 15.28
C GLY A 211 21.16 -4.73 14.72
N ALA A 212 20.17 -4.49 15.59
CA ALA A 212 18.86 -3.99 15.20
C ALA A 212 18.92 -2.68 14.38
N HIS A 213 19.83 -1.77 14.71
CA HIS A 213 19.84 -0.41 14.15
C HIS A 213 20.73 -0.26 12.91
N TYR A 214 21.37 -1.33 12.43
CA TYR A 214 22.32 -1.28 11.31
C TYR A 214 21.66 -1.56 9.96
N THR A 215 21.28 -2.83 9.74
CA THR A 215 20.77 -3.30 8.43
C THR A 215 19.26 -3.17 8.41
N GLN A 216 18.77 -2.18 7.65
CA GLN A 216 17.34 -1.98 7.35
C GLN A 216 17.15 -2.31 5.87
N PHE A 217 16.44 -3.40 5.56
CA PHE A 217 16.28 -3.87 4.18
C PHE A 217 14.83 -3.66 3.75
N GLN A 218 14.62 -3.09 2.57
CA GLN A 218 13.28 -2.83 2.04
C GLN A 218 13.06 -3.70 0.81
N VAL A 219 11.94 -4.43 0.78
CA VAL A 219 11.61 -5.37 -0.30
C VAL A 219 10.28 -4.98 -0.93
N PHE A 220 10.32 -4.63 -2.20
CA PHE A 220 9.18 -4.12 -2.96
C PHE A 220 9.46 -4.16 -4.47
N ASP A 221 8.43 -4.21 -5.30
CA ASP A 221 8.53 -3.98 -6.75
C ASP A 221 8.67 -2.48 -7.00
N TYR A 222 9.90 -1.99 -7.12
CA TYR A 222 10.17 -0.56 -7.18
C TYR A 222 10.04 0.02 -8.59
N ASP A 223 10.27 -0.79 -9.62
CA ASP A 223 10.24 -0.35 -11.02
C ASP A 223 8.91 -0.65 -11.73
N GLY A 224 8.04 -1.43 -11.10
CA GLY A 224 6.76 -1.81 -11.64
C GLY A 224 6.87 -2.83 -12.78
N ASP A 225 7.79 -3.79 -12.68
CA ASP A 225 7.91 -4.91 -13.64
C ASP A 225 7.13 -6.18 -13.21
N GLY A 226 6.61 -6.19 -11.98
CA GLY A 226 5.81 -7.26 -11.39
C GLY A 226 6.64 -8.20 -10.51
N LYS A 227 7.90 -7.85 -10.24
CA LYS A 227 8.82 -8.60 -9.40
C LYS A 227 9.50 -7.65 -8.45
N ALA A 228 9.64 -8.07 -7.20
CA ALA A 228 10.23 -7.21 -6.18
C ALA A 228 11.76 -7.24 -6.19
N GLU A 229 12.36 -6.09 -5.89
CA GLU A 229 13.76 -5.93 -5.53
C GLU A 229 13.92 -5.82 -4.02
N MET A 230 15.16 -6.02 -3.56
CA MET A 230 15.58 -5.61 -2.23
C MET A 230 16.57 -4.45 -2.30
N ILE A 231 16.31 -3.36 -1.57
CA ILE A 231 17.23 -2.23 -1.42
C ILE A 231 17.76 -2.20 0.01
N VAL A 232 19.08 -2.14 0.17
CA VAL A 232 19.74 -2.18 1.49
C VAL A 232 21.11 -1.51 1.48
N LYS A 233 21.52 -0.98 2.64
CA LYS A 233 22.88 -0.49 2.88
C LYS A 233 23.90 -1.61 2.74
N THR A 234 24.96 -1.37 1.99
CA THR A 234 26.05 -2.31 1.69
C THR A 234 27.41 -1.64 1.82
N ALA A 235 28.48 -2.40 1.72
CA ALA A 235 29.84 -1.90 1.85
C ALA A 235 30.81 -2.69 0.96
N ASP A 236 32.08 -2.26 0.94
CA ASP A 236 33.15 -3.03 0.31
C ASP A 236 33.17 -4.46 0.87
N GLY A 237 33.11 -5.45 -0.03
CA GLY A 237 33.15 -6.86 0.32
C GLY A 237 31.80 -7.52 0.60
N THR A 238 30.68 -6.80 0.49
CA THR A 238 29.36 -7.43 0.35
C THR A 238 29.38 -8.36 -0.88
N ILE A 239 28.85 -9.57 -0.75
CA ILE A 239 28.71 -10.56 -1.83
C ILE A 239 27.24 -10.73 -2.15
N ASP A 240 26.88 -10.52 -3.42
CA ASP A 240 25.51 -10.67 -3.91
C ASP A 240 25.10 -12.15 -4.06
N GLY A 241 23.83 -12.41 -4.38
CA GLY A 241 23.27 -13.74 -4.54
C GLY A 241 23.90 -14.59 -5.65
N THR A 242 24.64 -13.96 -6.57
CA THR A 242 25.40 -14.64 -7.63
C THR A 242 26.85 -14.91 -7.27
N GLY A 243 27.30 -14.48 -6.09
CA GLY A 243 28.67 -14.61 -5.61
C GLY A 243 29.60 -13.46 -6.02
N LYS A 244 29.07 -12.38 -6.60
CA LYS A 244 29.86 -11.22 -7.03
C LYS A 244 30.04 -10.24 -5.86
N ALA A 245 31.26 -9.75 -5.70
CA ALA A 245 31.56 -8.74 -4.68
C ALA A 245 31.19 -7.32 -5.14
N ILE A 246 30.63 -6.55 -4.23
CA ILE A 246 30.44 -5.10 -4.33
C ILE A 246 31.68 -4.42 -3.74
N GLY A 247 32.24 -3.46 -4.48
CA GLY A 247 33.44 -2.74 -4.06
C GLY A 247 34.68 -3.65 -3.93
N ASP A 248 35.57 -3.33 -2.98
CA ASP A 248 36.83 -4.07 -2.78
C ASP A 248 36.76 -5.07 -1.61
N LYS A 249 36.58 -6.35 -1.93
CA LYS A 249 36.51 -7.47 -0.95
C LYS A 249 37.73 -7.56 -0.02
N SER A 250 38.87 -6.98 -0.36
CA SER A 250 40.08 -7.03 0.47
C SER A 250 40.03 -6.06 1.67
N LYS A 251 39.11 -5.08 1.66
CA LYS A 251 39.04 -4.03 2.68
C LYS A 251 38.43 -4.53 3.98
N ASP A 252 39.02 -4.07 5.09
CA ASP A 252 38.53 -4.28 6.44
C ASP A 252 38.58 -2.92 7.15
N TYR A 253 37.41 -2.32 7.36
CA TYR A 253 37.27 -1.02 8.00
C TYR A 253 36.86 -1.13 9.47
N ARG A 254 36.78 -2.36 10.00
CA ARG A 254 36.53 -2.58 11.43
C ARG A 254 37.72 -2.10 12.23
N ASP A 255 37.45 -1.34 13.29
CA ASP A 255 38.48 -0.99 14.25
C ASP A 255 38.59 -2.04 15.38
N ALA A 256 39.46 -1.80 16.36
CA ALA A 256 39.67 -2.71 17.48
C ALA A 256 38.44 -2.87 18.40
N SER A 257 37.46 -1.96 18.29
CA SER A 257 36.16 -2.04 18.99
C SER A 257 35.09 -2.76 18.16
N GLY A 258 35.44 -3.24 16.96
CA GLY A 258 34.53 -3.90 16.03
C GLY A 258 33.52 -2.96 15.36
N THR A 259 33.71 -1.64 15.47
CA THR A 259 32.88 -0.63 14.80
C THR A 259 33.45 -0.28 13.43
N ILE A 260 32.61 0.23 12.53
CA ILE A 260 32.97 0.62 11.16
C ILE A 260 32.65 2.09 10.94
N LEU A 261 33.61 2.95 11.27
CA LEU A 261 33.47 4.41 11.20
C LEU A 261 34.30 5.05 10.07
N LYS A 262 34.79 4.23 9.14
CA LYS A 262 35.59 4.63 7.98
C LYS A 262 35.23 3.77 6.77
N GLY A 263 35.74 4.15 5.61
CA GLY A 263 35.48 3.46 4.35
C GLY A 263 34.18 3.91 3.68
N PRO A 264 34.01 3.55 2.40
CA PRO A 264 32.82 3.89 1.63
C PRO A 264 31.60 3.12 2.16
N GLU A 265 30.44 3.76 2.03
CA GLU A 265 29.14 3.19 2.32
C GLU A 265 28.31 3.23 1.05
N TYR A 266 27.59 2.16 0.77
CA TYR A 266 26.81 2.01 -0.45
C TYR A 266 25.34 1.75 -0.16
N LEU A 267 24.47 2.10 -1.10
CA LEU A 267 23.09 1.66 -1.15
C LEU A 267 22.95 0.82 -2.42
N THR A 268 22.49 -0.43 -2.28
CA THR A 268 22.42 -1.37 -3.40
C THR A 268 21.01 -1.90 -3.59
N VAL A 269 20.57 -1.94 -4.84
CA VAL A 269 19.38 -2.66 -5.31
C VAL A 269 19.80 -4.07 -5.75
N PHE A 270 19.14 -5.08 -5.18
CA PHE A 270 19.31 -6.48 -5.50
C PHE A 270 18.07 -7.02 -6.19
N ARG A 271 18.26 -7.73 -7.29
CA ARG A 271 17.18 -8.37 -8.04
C ARG A 271 16.53 -9.49 -7.23
N GLY A 272 15.20 -9.54 -7.19
CA GLY A 272 14.47 -10.54 -6.43
C GLY A 272 14.76 -11.99 -6.79
N VAL A 273 14.78 -12.34 -8.09
CA VAL A 273 14.86 -13.75 -8.50
C VAL A 273 16.17 -14.48 -8.12
N ASP A 274 17.29 -13.75 -8.01
CA ASP A 274 18.61 -14.35 -7.84
C ASP A 274 19.57 -13.56 -6.92
N GLY A 275 19.11 -12.45 -6.36
CA GLY A 275 19.89 -11.61 -5.46
C GLY A 275 21.07 -10.92 -6.15
N ALA A 276 21.08 -10.79 -7.47
CA ALA A 276 22.15 -10.10 -8.20
C ALA A 276 22.11 -8.59 -7.92
N ALA A 277 23.26 -7.96 -7.68
CA ALA A 277 23.32 -6.50 -7.54
C ALA A 277 23.05 -5.82 -8.91
N ILE A 278 22.01 -4.98 -8.99
CA ILE A 278 21.60 -4.26 -10.21
C ILE A 278 22.25 -2.87 -10.24
N SER A 279 21.99 -2.07 -9.21
CA SER A 279 22.44 -0.70 -9.06
C SER A 279 23.07 -0.51 -7.69
N THR A 280 24.26 0.09 -7.65
CA THR A 280 24.94 0.45 -6.41
C THR A 280 25.35 1.91 -6.48
N VAL A 281 24.86 2.71 -5.54
CA VAL A 281 25.21 4.12 -5.37
C VAL A 281 25.87 4.35 -4.03
N THR A 282 26.47 5.53 -3.81
CA THR A 282 26.93 5.94 -2.49
C THR A 282 25.74 6.05 -1.54
N TYR A 283 25.88 5.54 -0.31
CA TYR A 283 24.83 5.66 0.70
C TYR A 283 24.68 7.12 1.13
N GLU A 284 23.52 7.71 0.83
CA GLU A 284 23.06 8.93 1.46
C GLU A 284 21.87 8.59 2.38
N PRO A 285 21.84 9.09 3.64
CA PRO A 285 22.73 10.11 4.20
C PRO A 285 24.13 9.59 4.59
N SER A 286 25.19 10.24 4.09
CA SER A 286 26.58 9.83 4.33
C SER A 286 27.04 10.07 5.77
N ARG A 287 28.04 9.30 6.23
CA ARG A 287 28.59 9.43 7.61
C ARG A 287 29.14 10.82 7.89
N ASP A 288 29.75 11.41 6.87
CA ASP A 288 30.44 12.69 6.92
C ASP A 288 29.54 13.88 6.51
N ILE A 289 28.23 13.67 6.35
CA ILE A 289 27.29 14.71 5.92
C ILE A 289 27.24 15.90 6.89
N ASN A 290 27.41 15.63 8.18
CA ASN A 290 27.24 16.60 9.25
C ASN A 290 28.54 17.33 9.62
N GLN A 291 29.08 18.18 8.74
CA GLN A 291 30.30 18.95 9.03
C GLN A 291 30.02 20.36 9.57
N HIS A 292 28.74 20.76 9.66
CA HIS A 292 28.33 22.17 9.83
C HIS A 292 27.84 22.54 11.23
N VAL A 293 27.62 21.59 12.14
CA VAL A 293 27.51 21.92 13.56
C VAL A 293 28.85 22.52 13.99
N LYS A 294 28.87 23.84 14.22
CA LYS A 294 30.06 24.63 14.55
C LYS A 294 30.81 23.97 15.71
N GLY A 295 31.96 23.38 15.38
CA GLY A 295 32.85 22.70 16.30
C GLY A 295 32.44 21.24 16.49
N LYS A 296 33.42 20.34 16.34
CA LYS A 296 33.42 19.11 17.13
C LYS A 296 33.20 19.54 18.58
N ASP A 297 31.99 19.42 19.10
CA ASP A 297 31.82 19.52 20.56
C ASP A 297 32.63 18.36 21.19
N ALA A 298 32.75 18.31 22.51
CA ALA A 298 33.50 17.22 23.14
C ALA A 298 32.97 15.82 22.76
N HIS A 299 31.74 15.76 22.21
CA HIS A 299 31.01 14.55 21.93
C HIS A 299 31.13 14.12 20.47
N GLY A 300 31.05 14.97 19.44
CA GLY A 300 31.22 14.60 18.01
C GLY A 300 30.06 15.06 17.11
N TYR A 301 30.20 14.94 15.79
CA TYR A 301 29.26 15.52 14.81
C TYR A 301 27.83 15.01 14.91
N TRP A 302 27.64 13.77 15.35
CA TRP A 302 26.32 13.16 15.56
C TRP A 302 25.88 13.20 17.03
N GLY A 303 26.59 13.93 17.89
CA GLY A 303 26.39 13.94 19.34
C GLY A 303 27.16 12.86 20.10
N ASP A 304 28.00 12.07 19.41
CA ASP A 304 29.04 11.20 20.00
C ASP A 304 30.18 10.90 19.01
N ASN A 305 31.27 10.31 19.52
CA ASN A 305 32.53 10.07 18.80
C ASN A 305 32.93 8.58 18.79
N TYR A 306 32.03 7.71 19.24
CA TYR A 306 32.26 6.27 19.36
C TYR A 306 31.31 5.47 18.47
N GLY A 307 30.50 6.12 17.64
CA GLY A 307 29.76 5.45 16.57
C GLY A 307 28.35 5.04 16.94
N ASN A 308 27.75 5.65 17.96
CA ASN A 308 26.40 5.28 18.39
C ASN A 308 25.34 5.95 17.51
N ARG A 309 25.18 7.28 17.64
CA ARG A 309 24.13 8.05 16.94
C ARG A 309 24.32 8.10 15.44
N CYS A 310 25.57 8.09 14.96
CA CYS A 310 25.85 8.10 13.52
C CYS A 310 25.55 6.76 12.83
N GLU A 311 25.36 5.67 13.57
CA GLU A 311 25.03 4.36 12.99
C GLU A 311 23.59 3.95 13.31
N ARG A 312 22.72 4.93 13.58
CA ARG A 312 21.28 4.71 13.75
C ARG A 312 20.58 4.87 12.41
N TYR A 313 20.20 3.75 11.80
CA TYR A 313 19.55 3.73 10.49
C TYR A 313 18.11 3.29 10.61
N LEU A 314 17.25 3.87 9.77
CA LEU A 314 15.87 3.44 9.58
C LEU A 314 15.60 3.34 8.07
N ALA A 315 14.67 2.50 7.64
CA ALA A 315 14.17 2.51 6.27
C ALA A 315 12.65 2.28 6.18
N ALA A 316 12.03 2.74 5.10
CA ALA A 316 10.65 2.43 4.74
C ALA A 316 10.46 2.43 3.21
N THR A 317 9.28 2.00 2.79
CA THR A 317 8.77 2.12 1.42
C THR A 317 7.53 3.01 1.44
N GLY A 318 7.33 3.87 0.45
CA GLY A 318 6.13 4.72 0.36
C GLY A 318 5.90 5.33 -1.02
N TYR A 319 4.67 5.71 -1.31
CA TYR A 319 4.21 6.26 -2.59
C TYR A 319 4.34 7.78 -2.63
N LEU A 320 5.56 8.28 -2.82
CA LEU A 320 5.86 9.72 -2.74
C LEU A 320 5.39 10.53 -3.97
N ASP A 321 4.99 9.86 -5.05
CA ASP A 321 4.29 10.46 -6.19
C ASP A 321 2.81 10.08 -6.23
N GLY A 322 2.33 9.37 -5.19
CA GLY A 322 0.97 8.85 -5.06
C GLY A 322 0.65 7.62 -5.92
N VAL A 323 1.61 7.08 -6.67
CA VAL A 323 1.38 6.02 -7.67
C VAL A 323 2.40 4.90 -7.58
N HIS A 324 3.69 5.22 -7.60
CA HIS A 324 4.79 4.26 -7.61
C HIS A 324 5.55 4.29 -6.27
N PRO A 325 6.07 3.13 -5.82
CA PRO A 325 6.81 3.06 -4.58
C PRO A 325 8.21 3.68 -4.71
N SER A 326 8.58 4.50 -3.73
CA SER A 326 9.93 5.01 -3.50
C SER A 326 10.53 4.35 -2.25
N ALA A 327 11.85 4.17 -2.26
CA ALA A 327 12.59 3.67 -1.10
C ALA A 327 13.09 4.83 -0.24
N ILE A 328 12.90 4.76 1.08
CA ILE A 328 13.27 5.81 2.03
C ILE A 328 14.30 5.27 3.02
N PHE A 329 15.41 5.97 3.17
CA PHE A 329 16.49 5.63 4.10
C PHE A 329 16.84 6.82 4.97
N ALA A 330 16.93 6.59 6.28
CA ALA A 330 17.26 7.62 7.25
C ALA A 330 18.54 7.30 8.02
N ARG A 331 19.16 8.35 8.55
CA ARG A 331 20.33 8.26 9.44
C ARG A 331 20.24 9.30 10.54
N GLY A 332 20.35 8.85 11.78
CA GLY A 332 20.27 9.68 12.99
C GLY A 332 18.85 10.08 13.34
N TYR A 333 18.56 10.11 14.64
CA TYR A 333 17.28 10.57 15.19
C TYR A 333 17.35 11.13 16.62
N TYR A 334 18.37 10.78 17.41
CA TYR A 334 18.59 11.37 18.75
C TYR A 334 19.09 12.82 18.72
N SER A 335 19.68 13.24 17.60
CA SER A 335 20.32 14.53 17.40
C SER A 335 20.05 14.98 15.97
N SER A 336 21.08 15.19 15.15
CA SER A 336 20.89 15.44 13.73
C SER A 336 20.27 14.23 13.04
N SER A 337 19.32 14.50 12.15
CA SER A 337 18.52 13.51 11.45
C SER A 337 18.48 13.83 9.96
N TYR A 338 18.59 12.81 9.14
CA TYR A 338 18.60 12.93 7.69
C TYR A 338 17.73 11.85 7.08
N VAL A 339 16.94 12.19 6.07
CA VAL A 339 16.04 11.26 5.37
C VAL A 339 16.26 11.45 3.88
N ALA A 340 16.54 10.36 3.17
CA ALA A 340 16.75 10.34 1.73
C ALA A 340 15.70 9.45 1.09
N ALA A 341 15.05 9.95 0.04
CA ALA A 341 14.14 9.17 -0.79
C ALA A 341 14.80 8.84 -2.13
N TYR A 342 14.51 7.64 -2.65
CA TYR A 342 15.06 7.13 -3.90
C TYR A 342 13.97 6.51 -4.76
N ASP A 343 14.11 6.70 -6.07
CA ASP A 343 13.30 6.04 -7.10
C ASP A 343 14.21 5.08 -7.89
N PHE A 344 13.69 3.90 -8.24
CA PHE A 344 14.38 2.90 -9.05
C PHE A 344 13.59 2.64 -10.32
N ASP A 345 14.26 2.65 -11.49
CA ASP A 345 13.62 2.51 -12.81
C ASP A 345 13.94 1.18 -13.50
N GLY A 346 14.32 0.17 -12.72
CA GLY A 346 14.75 -1.14 -13.21
C GLY A 346 16.24 -1.21 -13.56
N LYS A 347 16.92 -0.06 -13.56
CA LYS A 347 18.34 0.00 -13.90
C LYS A 347 19.14 0.91 -12.96
N ASP A 348 18.68 2.14 -12.73
CA ASP A 348 19.41 3.17 -12.04
C ASP A 348 18.64 3.58 -10.77
N LEU A 349 19.30 3.47 -9.61
CA LEU A 349 18.75 4.01 -8.35
C LEU A 349 19.07 5.50 -8.26
N LYS A 350 18.04 6.35 -8.17
CA LYS A 350 18.17 7.80 -8.24
C LYS A 350 17.69 8.44 -6.95
N LEU A 351 18.51 9.30 -6.37
CA LEU A 351 18.10 10.14 -5.24
C LEU A 351 16.99 11.10 -5.71
N ARG A 352 15.81 10.99 -5.10
CA ARG A 352 14.66 11.87 -5.32
C ARG A 352 14.85 13.18 -4.57
N TRP A 353 15.11 13.10 -3.27
CA TRP A 353 15.39 14.24 -2.40
C TRP A 353 16.14 13.80 -1.14
N LEU A 354 16.73 14.76 -0.43
CA LEU A 354 17.42 14.56 0.84
C LEU A 354 17.03 15.68 1.82
N HIS A 355 16.34 15.30 2.89
CA HIS A 355 16.04 16.15 4.02
C HIS A 355 17.21 16.18 5.01
N LYS A 356 17.52 17.36 5.55
CA LYS A 356 18.59 17.56 6.52
C LYS A 356 18.10 18.35 7.73
N SER A 357 18.28 17.79 8.93
CA SER A 357 17.96 18.45 10.19
C SER A 357 19.19 18.46 11.10
N GLU A 358 19.94 19.55 11.06
CA GLU A 358 21.28 19.65 11.67
C GLU A 358 21.30 20.44 12.97
N TYR A 359 20.28 21.27 13.21
CA TYR A 359 20.25 22.23 14.31
C TYR A 359 19.23 21.84 15.39
N PRO A 360 19.61 21.87 16.69
CA PRO A 360 18.68 21.62 17.79
C PRO A 360 17.41 22.47 17.69
N GLY A 361 16.26 21.84 17.91
CA GLY A 361 14.95 22.50 17.89
C GLY A 361 14.37 22.78 16.49
N GLN A 362 15.00 22.29 15.42
CA GLN A 362 14.55 22.48 14.04
C GLN A 362 14.35 21.14 13.32
N GLY A 363 13.36 21.10 12.42
CA GLY A 363 13.09 19.95 11.57
C GLY A 363 12.87 18.67 12.37
N LEU A 364 13.55 17.61 11.96
CA LEU A 364 13.56 16.28 12.57
C LEU A 364 14.63 16.10 13.66
N TYR A 365 15.34 17.16 14.06
CA TYR A 365 16.42 17.03 15.04
C TYR A 365 15.87 16.53 16.38
N GLY A 366 16.31 15.34 16.82
CA GLY A 366 15.95 14.76 18.10
C GLY A 366 14.54 14.13 18.18
N GLU A 367 13.80 14.05 17.08
CA GLU A 367 12.38 13.67 17.09
C GLU A 367 12.11 12.21 16.70
N GLY A 368 13.06 11.56 16.01
CA GLY A 368 12.80 10.24 15.43
C GLY A 368 12.74 9.11 16.44
N ASN A 369 11.96 8.09 16.11
CA ASN A 369 11.85 6.86 16.90
C ASN A 369 12.85 5.79 16.43
N HIS A 370 12.87 4.66 17.11
CA HIS A 370 13.46 3.42 16.59
C HIS A 370 12.61 2.74 15.49
N SER A 371 11.91 3.51 14.69
CA SER A 371 11.04 3.06 13.61
C SER A 371 10.65 4.26 12.75
N LEU A 372 10.23 3.99 11.51
CA LEU A 372 9.73 5.00 10.58
C LEU A 372 8.66 4.35 9.71
N GLN A 373 7.72 5.13 9.22
CA GLN A 373 6.69 4.66 8.28
C GLN A 373 6.43 5.74 7.24
N ALA A 374 6.14 5.33 6.00
CA ALA A 374 5.60 6.22 4.99
C ALA A 374 4.12 5.90 4.75
N VAL A 375 3.29 6.93 4.79
CA VAL A 375 1.83 6.80 4.80
C VAL A 375 1.19 8.15 4.45
N ASP A 376 0.11 8.12 3.69
CA ASP A 376 -0.75 9.28 3.37
C ASP A 376 -1.48 9.74 4.63
N LEU A 377 -0.90 10.72 5.33
CA LEU A 377 -1.42 11.17 6.62
C LEU A 377 -2.64 12.06 6.42
N ASP A 378 -2.69 12.86 5.35
CA ASP A 378 -3.72 13.87 5.13
C ASP A 378 -4.75 13.60 4.05
N GLY A 379 -4.63 12.46 3.37
CA GLY A 379 -5.55 12.00 2.35
C GLY A 379 -5.39 12.72 1.02
N ASP A 380 -4.24 13.35 0.75
CA ASP A 380 -3.96 14.01 -0.53
C ASP A 380 -3.50 13.03 -1.62
N GLY A 381 -3.30 11.75 -1.26
CA GLY A 381 -2.93 10.65 -2.14
C GLY A 381 -1.44 10.33 -2.13
N TYR A 382 -0.59 11.18 -1.55
CA TYR A 382 0.86 11.00 -1.46
C TYR A 382 1.25 10.51 -0.07
N ASP A 383 2.29 9.68 0.04
CA ASP A 383 2.76 9.27 1.36
C ASP A 383 3.69 10.32 1.99
N GLU A 384 3.34 10.77 3.20
CA GLU A 384 4.23 11.50 4.11
C GLU A 384 5.25 10.55 4.75
N ILE A 385 6.34 11.11 5.29
CA ILE A 385 7.27 10.35 6.13
C ILE A 385 7.00 10.66 7.59
N PHE A 386 6.41 9.69 8.29
CA PHE A 386 6.32 9.72 9.73
C PHE A 386 7.68 9.37 10.36
N PHE A 387 8.14 10.20 11.28
CA PHE A 387 9.47 10.10 11.88
C PHE A 387 9.41 10.37 13.38
N GLY A 388 8.70 9.51 14.12
CA GLY A 388 8.44 9.69 15.55
C GLY A 388 7.69 11.00 15.79
N ALA A 389 8.19 11.84 16.69
CA ALA A 389 7.60 13.13 17.08
C ALA A 389 7.61 14.23 15.99
N ALA A 390 7.88 13.89 14.73
CA ALA A 390 7.81 14.80 13.59
C ALA A 390 7.41 14.06 12.30
N ALA A 391 7.07 14.81 11.26
CA ALA A 391 6.81 14.26 9.93
C ALA A 391 7.32 15.17 8.80
N LEU A 392 7.62 14.56 7.65
CA LEU A 392 7.90 15.24 6.39
C LEU A 392 6.75 15.04 5.40
N ASN A 393 6.54 16.01 4.52
CA ASN A 393 5.71 15.83 3.32
C ASN A 393 6.38 14.87 2.33
N HIS A 394 5.62 14.36 1.36
CA HIS A 394 6.10 13.49 0.28
C HIS A 394 7.28 14.05 -0.53
N ASP A 395 7.45 15.37 -0.56
CA ASP A 395 8.54 16.09 -1.25
C ASP A 395 9.80 16.31 -0.38
N GLY A 396 9.79 15.81 0.86
CA GLY A 396 10.90 15.94 1.82
C GLY A 396 10.92 17.26 2.59
N THR A 397 9.93 18.15 2.41
CA THR A 397 9.79 19.35 3.25
C THR A 397 9.22 18.99 4.62
N LEU A 398 9.50 19.81 5.64
CA LEU A 398 8.97 19.59 6.98
C LEU A 398 7.45 19.77 6.97
N ARG A 399 6.72 18.78 7.45
CA ARG A 399 5.28 18.87 7.69
C ARG A 399 4.99 19.47 9.06
N TYR A 400 5.47 18.80 10.10
CA TYR A 400 5.34 19.26 11.48
C TYR A 400 6.47 18.74 12.36
N ARG A 401 6.61 19.39 13.52
CA ARG A 401 7.46 18.96 14.65
C ARG A 401 6.69 19.19 15.94
N THR A 402 6.51 18.15 16.76
CA THR A 402 5.84 18.31 18.06
C THR A 402 6.81 18.82 19.13
N GLY A 403 8.10 18.47 19.02
CA GLY A 403 9.11 18.82 20.01
C GLY A 403 9.09 17.92 21.25
N LEU A 404 8.38 16.79 21.18
CA LEU A 404 8.29 15.81 22.26
C LEU A 404 9.48 14.85 22.26
N GLY A 405 10.25 14.81 21.18
CA GLY A 405 11.49 14.05 21.08
C GLY A 405 11.30 12.55 20.91
N HIS A 406 12.42 11.84 20.99
CA HIS A 406 12.55 10.41 20.73
C HIS A 406 11.56 9.51 21.47
N GLY A 407 11.09 8.48 20.77
CA GLY A 407 10.22 7.41 21.24
C GLY A 407 10.61 6.01 20.75
N ASP A 408 9.98 5.00 21.37
CA ASP A 408 10.32 3.59 21.21
C ASP A 408 9.23 2.77 20.49
N ALA A 409 8.02 3.32 20.35
CA ALA A 409 6.87 2.69 19.71
C ALA A 409 5.89 3.71 19.14
N HIS A 410 5.40 3.49 17.92
CA HIS A 410 4.40 4.34 17.27
C HIS A 410 3.35 3.49 16.57
N HIS A 411 2.14 4.04 16.41
CA HIS A 411 1.01 3.38 15.78
C HIS A 411 0.29 4.41 14.90
N ILE A 412 0.10 4.11 13.63
CA ILE A 412 -0.51 5.04 12.67
C ILE A 412 -1.61 4.33 11.91
N GLY A 413 -2.80 4.92 11.89
CA GLY A 413 -3.95 4.37 11.18
C GLY A 413 -5.18 5.24 11.41
N ASP A 414 -6.33 4.72 11.01
CA ASP A 414 -7.65 5.30 11.32
C ASP A 414 -8.02 4.90 12.76
N LEU A 415 -7.29 5.50 13.72
CA LEU A 415 -7.35 5.11 15.14
C LEU A 415 -8.62 5.65 15.79
N ASP A 416 -9.04 6.85 15.37
CA ASP A 416 -10.30 7.48 15.75
C ASP A 416 -11.18 7.68 14.52
N PRO A 417 -12.04 6.71 14.16
CA PRO A 417 -12.82 6.74 12.92
C PRO A 417 -13.94 7.79 12.89
N ASP A 418 -14.03 8.64 13.91
CA ASP A 418 -14.91 9.81 13.92
C ASP A 418 -14.14 11.11 13.61
N LEU A 419 -12.82 11.04 13.42
CA LEU A 419 -11.96 12.13 12.94
C LEU A 419 -11.54 11.85 11.49
N PRO A 420 -11.64 12.84 10.58
CA PRO A 420 -11.17 12.65 9.22
C PRO A 420 -9.63 12.61 9.15
N GLY A 421 -9.08 11.62 8.46
CA GLY A 421 -7.64 11.45 8.25
C GLY A 421 -7.09 10.31 9.09
N LEU A 422 -5.77 10.15 9.11
CA LEU A 422 -5.11 9.21 10.00
C LEU A 422 -4.58 9.92 11.23
N GLU A 423 -4.58 9.20 12.36
CA GLU A 423 -3.91 9.63 13.57
C GLU A 423 -2.61 8.89 13.79
N SER A 424 -1.73 9.52 14.56
CA SER A 424 -0.54 8.87 15.08
C SER A 424 -0.60 8.83 16.60
N TRP A 425 -0.30 7.67 17.17
CA TRP A 425 -0.13 7.48 18.59
C TRP A 425 1.30 7.05 18.90
N ASP A 426 1.93 7.69 19.87
CA ASP A 426 3.37 7.59 20.10
C ASP A 426 3.72 7.65 21.59
N VAL A 427 4.83 7.01 21.97
CA VAL A 427 5.36 7.03 23.34
C VAL A 427 6.72 7.72 23.36
N HIS A 428 7.04 8.44 24.43
CA HIS A 428 8.26 9.24 24.50
C HIS A 428 9.22 8.76 25.60
N GLU A 429 10.51 8.65 25.27
CA GLU A 429 11.60 8.36 26.20
C GLU A 429 12.07 9.62 26.94
N HIS A 430 11.91 10.78 26.30
CA HIS A 430 12.32 12.07 26.85
C HIS A 430 11.56 12.41 28.13
N LYS A 431 12.32 12.53 29.22
CA LYS A 431 11.80 12.86 30.53
C LYS A 431 11.29 14.31 30.65
N ASP A 432 11.75 15.18 29.76
CA ASP A 432 11.33 16.57 29.66
C ASP A 432 10.20 16.79 28.64
N ALA A 433 9.74 15.74 27.96
CA ALA A 433 8.57 15.81 27.08
C ALA A 433 7.31 16.22 27.87
N GLN A 434 6.39 16.94 27.24
CA GLN A 434 5.14 17.32 27.90
C GLN A 434 4.27 16.10 28.25
N TYR A 435 4.31 15.09 27.39
CA TYR A 435 3.52 13.87 27.49
C TYR A 435 4.43 12.64 27.51
N THR A 436 4.01 11.60 28.22
CA THR A 436 4.69 10.29 28.21
C THR A 436 4.19 9.39 27.08
N GLU A 437 2.96 9.61 26.63
CA GLU A 437 2.40 9.16 25.36
C GLU A 437 1.31 10.13 24.90
N GLU A 438 1.07 10.19 23.60
CA GLU A 438 0.10 11.11 23.01
C GLU A 438 -0.48 10.58 21.69
N MET A 439 -1.68 11.06 21.38
CA MET A 439 -2.34 10.88 20.09
C MET A 439 -2.44 12.23 19.38
N ARG A 440 -1.97 12.29 18.13
CA ARG A 440 -1.95 13.49 17.28
C ARG A 440 -2.69 13.28 15.97
N ALA A 441 -3.26 14.37 15.47
CA ALA A 441 -3.85 14.45 14.14
C ALA A 441 -2.77 14.50 13.05
N ASN A 442 -3.19 14.37 11.79
CA ASN A 442 -2.31 14.40 10.61
C ASN A 442 -1.48 15.69 10.40
N ASP A 443 -1.81 16.78 11.10
CA ASP A 443 -1.07 18.05 11.10
C ASP A 443 -0.10 18.19 12.28
N GLY A 444 0.02 17.16 13.12
CA GLY A 444 0.87 17.14 14.30
C GLY A 444 0.25 17.78 15.55
N LYS A 445 -1.00 18.23 15.47
CA LYS A 445 -1.70 18.76 16.65
C LYS A 445 -2.05 17.62 17.61
N ILE A 446 -1.58 17.75 18.85
CA ILE A 446 -1.93 16.84 19.95
C ILE A 446 -3.43 16.90 20.20
N ILE A 447 -4.10 15.75 20.06
CA ILE A 447 -5.53 15.57 20.36
C ILE A 447 -5.67 15.36 21.87
N TRP A 448 -4.90 14.42 22.42
CA TRP A 448 -4.76 14.20 23.85
C TRP A 448 -3.45 13.49 24.16
N GLY A 449 -3.00 13.59 25.41
CA GLY A 449 -1.82 12.85 25.89
C GLY A 449 -1.82 12.74 27.41
N THR A 450 -1.11 11.75 27.93
CA THR A 450 -0.92 11.61 29.38
C THR A 450 0.30 12.43 29.80
N PRO A 451 0.14 13.42 30.69
CA PRO A 451 1.28 14.19 31.17
C PRO A 451 2.34 13.29 31.80
N GLN A 452 3.62 13.68 31.71
CA GLN A 452 4.69 12.97 32.40
C GLN A 452 4.34 12.71 33.88
N PRO A 453 4.43 11.46 34.37
CA PRO A 453 3.89 11.05 35.67
C PRO A 453 4.67 11.55 36.90
N SER A 454 5.82 12.23 36.72
CA SER A 454 6.62 12.79 37.82
C SER A 454 7.29 14.10 37.43
N ALA A 455 7.75 14.89 38.42
CA ALA A 455 8.47 16.13 38.17
C ALA A 455 9.80 15.95 37.41
N GLU A 456 10.36 14.73 37.43
CA GLU A 456 11.59 14.39 36.70
C GLU A 456 11.33 13.63 35.39
N GLY A 457 10.06 13.34 35.04
CA GLY A 457 9.68 12.51 33.89
C GLY A 457 10.10 11.05 33.97
N VAL A 458 9.61 10.23 33.04
CA VAL A 458 9.99 8.81 32.91
C VAL A 458 10.16 8.43 31.45
N ASP A 459 11.03 7.46 31.21
CA ASP A 459 11.10 6.74 29.94
C ASP A 459 9.87 5.82 29.82
N ASN A 460 9.15 5.96 28.71
CA ASN A 460 8.03 5.12 28.32
C ASN A 460 8.35 4.26 27.09
N GLY A 461 9.28 3.34 27.22
CA GLY A 461 9.77 2.52 26.10
C GLY A 461 8.80 1.50 25.48
N ARG A 462 7.49 1.53 25.75
CA ARG A 462 6.48 0.64 25.13
C ARG A 462 5.10 1.26 25.05
N GLY A 463 4.43 0.97 23.94
CA GLY A 463 3.05 1.33 23.71
C GLY A 463 2.33 0.37 22.76
N MET A 464 1.00 0.36 22.83
CA MET A 464 0.14 -0.32 21.87
C MET A 464 -1.13 0.49 21.59
N ALA A 465 -1.55 0.47 20.33
CA ALA A 465 -2.88 0.86 19.88
C ALA A 465 -3.50 -0.34 19.13
N ALA A 466 -4.69 -0.78 19.53
CA ALA A 466 -5.41 -1.88 18.90
C ALA A 466 -6.91 -1.77 19.20
N ASP A 467 -7.78 -2.10 18.26
CA ASP A 467 -9.24 -2.16 18.50
C ASP A 467 -9.56 -3.51 19.15
N VAL A 468 -9.70 -3.52 20.47
CA VAL A 468 -9.83 -4.75 21.26
C VAL A 468 -11.12 -4.80 22.07
N ASP A 469 -11.76 -3.65 22.31
CA ASP A 469 -12.94 -3.53 23.16
C ASP A 469 -14.16 -3.03 22.38
N SER A 470 -14.98 -3.98 21.92
CA SER A 470 -16.26 -3.77 21.22
C SER A 470 -17.27 -2.79 21.84
N GLU A 471 -17.08 -2.35 23.09
CA GLU A 471 -17.92 -1.33 23.73
C GLU A 471 -17.57 0.11 23.29
N TYR A 472 -16.39 0.31 22.71
CA TYR A 472 -15.89 1.60 22.26
C TYR A 472 -15.54 1.53 20.77
N ARG A 473 -15.84 2.62 20.07
CA ARG A 473 -15.51 2.73 18.64
C ARG A 473 -14.12 3.36 18.51
N GLY A 474 -13.31 2.80 17.61
CA GLY A 474 -11.92 3.19 17.41
C GLY A 474 -10.96 2.37 18.27
N TYR A 475 -9.68 2.64 18.15
CA TYR A 475 -8.63 1.87 18.78
C TYR A 475 -8.48 2.23 20.26
N GLU A 476 -8.32 1.22 21.11
CA GLU A 476 -7.82 1.41 22.46
C GLU A 476 -6.31 1.61 22.47
N MET A 477 -5.80 2.41 23.41
CA MET A 477 -4.39 2.78 23.51
C MET A 477 -3.89 2.64 24.95
N TRP A 478 -2.72 2.03 25.12
CA TRP A 478 -2.07 1.86 26.43
C TRP A 478 -0.55 1.81 26.31
N SER A 479 0.15 2.32 27.32
CA SER A 479 1.61 2.38 27.36
C SER A 479 2.16 1.93 28.72
N ALA A 480 3.46 1.66 28.81
CA ALA A 480 4.07 1.17 30.05
C ALA A 480 4.00 2.19 31.21
N LYS A 481 3.86 3.49 30.88
CA LYS A 481 3.81 4.61 31.85
C LYS A 481 2.52 5.42 31.79
N GLY A 482 1.57 5.05 30.93
CA GLY A 482 0.34 5.80 30.69
C GLY A 482 -0.77 5.60 31.72
N GLY A 483 -0.57 4.72 32.70
CA GLY A 483 -1.51 4.52 33.81
C GLY A 483 -2.79 3.75 33.45
N GLY A 484 -2.83 3.10 32.27
CA GLY A 484 -3.93 2.23 31.86
C GLY A 484 -4.34 2.39 30.40
N MET A 485 -5.38 1.66 30.04
CA MET A 485 -5.97 1.62 28.70
C MET A 485 -7.00 2.73 28.52
N LYS A 486 -6.90 3.44 27.41
CA LYS A 486 -7.76 4.58 27.07
C LYS A 486 -8.41 4.34 25.72
N THR A 487 -9.61 4.89 25.51
CA THR A 487 -10.23 4.92 24.19
C THR A 487 -9.49 5.88 23.25
N ALA A 488 -9.81 5.84 21.95
CA ALA A 488 -9.35 6.82 20.96
C ALA A 488 -9.60 8.29 21.36
N LYS A 489 -10.58 8.55 22.24
CA LYS A 489 -10.89 9.89 22.79
C LYS A 489 -10.10 10.23 24.08
N GLY A 490 -9.13 9.41 24.48
CA GLY A 490 -8.31 9.61 25.68
C GLY A 490 -9.03 9.30 27.00
N LYS A 491 -10.22 8.68 26.95
CA LYS A 491 -10.96 8.30 28.16
C LYS A 491 -10.36 7.03 28.75
N LEU A 492 -9.88 7.08 29.99
CA LEU A 492 -9.43 5.89 30.73
C LEU A 492 -10.59 4.91 30.95
N ILE A 493 -10.39 3.65 30.56
CA ILE A 493 -11.39 2.57 30.65
C ILE A 493 -10.93 1.39 31.53
N GLY A 494 -9.68 1.41 32.02
CA GLY A 494 -9.21 0.46 33.02
C GLY A 494 -7.71 0.23 32.97
N THR A 495 -7.24 -0.75 33.74
CA THR A 495 -5.83 -1.19 33.76
C THR A 495 -5.74 -2.70 33.54
N PRO A 496 -6.26 -3.23 32.41
CA PRO A 496 -6.17 -4.65 32.14
C PRO A 496 -4.71 -5.07 31.94
N ALA A 497 -4.42 -6.35 32.21
CA ALA A 497 -3.14 -6.94 31.84
C ALA A 497 -3.17 -7.29 30.35
N VAL A 498 -2.58 -6.42 29.53
CA VAL A 498 -2.51 -6.51 28.06
C VAL A 498 -1.05 -6.37 27.63
N SER A 499 -0.66 -7.06 26.56
CA SER A 499 0.71 -6.95 26.03
C SER A 499 0.93 -5.61 25.33
N GLN A 500 2.19 -5.21 25.18
CA GLN A 500 2.62 -3.95 24.56
C GLN A 500 3.75 -4.25 23.58
N ASN A 501 3.41 -4.94 22.49
CA ASN A 501 4.37 -5.36 21.48
C ASN A 501 3.75 -5.31 20.08
N PHE A 502 2.94 -6.30 19.70
CA PHE A 502 2.25 -6.35 18.41
C PHE A 502 0.73 -6.56 18.57
N ARG A 503 -0.02 -6.21 17.53
CA ARG A 503 -1.40 -6.63 17.26
C ARG A 503 -1.40 -7.66 16.12
N ILE A 504 -2.47 -8.44 16.01
CA ILE A 504 -2.68 -9.41 14.92
C ILE A 504 -4.16 -9.71 14.74
N TYR A 505 -4.64 -9.76 13.49
CA TYR A 505 -5.94 -10.35 13.14
C TYR A 505 -5.81 -11.86 12.95
N PHE A 506 -6.20 -12.65 13.95
CA PHE A 506 -5.92 -14.08 13.98
C PHE A 506 -7.17 -14.95 14.16
N ASP A 507 -8.25 -14.44 14.73
CA ASP A 507 -9.49 -15.18 14.92
C ASP A 507 -10.51 -15.03 13.76
N GLY A 508 -11.80 -14.82 14.02
CA GLY A 508 -12.82 -14.68 12.98
C GLY A 508 -13.67 -13.42 13.11
N ASP A 509 -13.48 -12.62 14.17
CA ASP A 509 -14.13 -11.32 14.37
C ASP A 509 -13.28 -10.16 13.84
N GLU A 510 -13.81 -8.93 13.91
CA GLU A 510 -13.19 -7.72 13.37
C GLU A 510 -12.21 -7.02 14.32
N TYR A 511 -11.97 -7.57 15.51
CA TYR A 511 -11.13 -6.97 16.54
C TYR A 511 -9.74 -7.58 16.57
N ASP A 512 -8.78 -6.80 17.05
CA ASP A 512 -7.40 -7.22 17.21
C ASP A 512 -7.24 -8.28 18.30
N GLU A 513 -6.38 -9.26 18.03
CA GLU A 513 -5.64 -9.97 19.07
C GLU A 513 -4.32 -9.25 19.36
N LEU A 514 -3.73 -9.57 20.51
CA LEU A 514 -2.45 -9.01 20.94
C LEU A 514 -1.37 -10.09 20.92
N LEU A 515 -0.20 -9.74 20.41
CA LEU A 515 0.92 -10.64 20.20
C LEU A 515 2.15 -10.14 20.96
N ASP A 516 2.85 -11.06 21.62
CA ASP A 516 4.19 -10.83 22.19
C ASP A 516 5.08 -12.04 21.87
N GLY A 517 5.98 -11.87 20.89
CA GLY A 517 6.79 -12.95 20.31
C GLY A 517 5.94 -13.96 19.56
N ALA A 518 5.65 -15.08 20.23
CA ALA A 518 4.82 -16.16 19.69
C ALA A 518 3.59 -16.46 20.57
N PHE A 519 3.27 -15.56 21.49
CA PHE A 519 2.15 -15.69 22.42
C PHE A 519 1.04 -14.73 22.02
N VAL A 520 -0.14 -15.27 21.69
CA VAL A 520 -1.31 -14.51 21.26
C VAL A 520 -2.37 -14.51 22.36
N THR A 521 -2.92 -13.35 22.65
CA THR A 521 -4.03 -13.15 23.60
C THR A 521 -5.19 -12.42 22.94
N LYS A 522 -6.42 -12.74 23.36
CA LYS A 522 -7.64 -12.04 22.94
C LYS A 522 -8.19 -11.24 24.12
N PHE A 523 -8.50 -9.98 23.91
CA PHE A 523 -9.20 -9.19 24.91
C PHE A 523 -10.69 -9.56 24.94
N ASN A 524 -11.22 -9.79 26.15
CA ASN A 524 -12.63 -10.06 26.35
C ASN A 524 -13.32 -8.79 26.88
N SER A 525 -14.10 -8.12 26.01
CA SER A 525 -14.84 -6.90 26.36
C SER A 525 -15.76 -7.04 27.57
N SER A 526 -16.36 -8.21 27.79
CA SER A 526 -17.29 -8.40 28.92
C SER A 526 -16.56 -8.54 30.25
N SER A 527 -15.44 -9.27 30.27
CA SER A 527 -14.67 -9.52 31.50
C SER A 527 -13.58 -8.47 31.74
N LYS A 528 -13.27 -7.65 30.72
CA LYS A 528 -12.17 -6.67 30.66
C LYS A 528 -10.82 -7.30 30.96
N LYS A 529 -10.56 -8.48 30.39
CA LYS A 529 -9.32 -9.25 30.57
C LYS A 529 -8.78 -9.75 29.25
N SER A 530 -7.45 -9.80 29.12
CA SER A 530 -6.80 -10.52 28.03
C SER A 530 -6.66 -12.00 28.39
N GLU A 531 -7.13 -12.89 27.51
CA GLU A 531 -7.15 -14.33 27.68
C GLU A 531 -6.23 -14.98 26.65
N THR A 532 -5.51 -16.03 27.04
CA THR A 532 -4.61 -16.75 26.12
C THR A 532 -5.39 -17.35 24.95
N TYR A 533 -5.07 -16.90 23.74
CA TYR A 533 -5.62 -17.46 22.51
C TYR A 533 -4.71 -18.55 21.95
N PHE A 534 -3.40 -18.29 21.89
CA PHE A 534 -2.38 -19.24 21.46
C PHE A 534 -1.08 -19.09 22.25
N ASP A 535 -0.67 -20.15 22.93
CA ASP A 535 0.64 -20.24 23.60
C ASP A 535 1.65 -20.98 22.71
N GLY A 536 2.21 -20.27 21.72
CA GLY A 536 3.19 -20.81 20.78
C GLY A 536 4.45 -21.38 21.44
N PRO A 537 5.08 -20.71 22.43
CA PRO A 537 6.24 -21.26 23.13
C PRO A 537 5.98 -22.63 23.74
N SER A 538 4.89 -22.81 24.50
CA SER A 538 4.56 -24.10 25.10
C SER A 538 4.10 -25.14 24.07
N ALA A 539 3.37 -24.71 23.03
CA ALA A 539 2.77 -25.62 22.05
C ALA A 539 3.76 -26.14 21.01
N LEU A 540 4.66 -25.28 20.52
CA LEU A 540 5.54 -25.56 19.38
C LEU A 540 7.04 -25.40 19.69
N GLY A 541 7.42 -24.85 20.84
CA GLY A 541 8.84 -24.53 21.11
C GLY A 541 9.38 -23.41 20.21
N VAL A 542 8.53 -22.43 19.91
CA VAL A 542 8.84 -21.26 19.08
C VAL A 542 8.97 -20.00 19.94
N THR A 543 9.66 -19.00 19.44
CA THR A 543 9.93 -17.75 20.18
C THR A 543 10.09 -16.58 19.21
N GLY A 544 10.05 -15.35 19.74
CA GLY A 544 10.36 -14.14 18.99
C GLY A 544 11.87 -13.94 18.76
N CYS A 545 12.21 -12.86 18.08
CA CYS A 545 13.57 -12.37 17.89
C CYS A 545 13.86 -11.15 18.81
N ASN A 546 15.09 -10.62 18.70
CA ASN A 546 15.47 -9.31 19.25
C ASN A 546 15.40 -9.18 20.79
N GLY A 547 15.67 -10.26 21.51
CA GLY A 547 15.82 -10.25 22.97
C GLY A 547 14.53 -9.83 23.68
N THR A 548 14.58 -8.78 24.50
CA THR A 548 13.40 -8.29 25.24
C THR A 548 12.38 -7.58 24.34
N LYS A 549 12.75 -7.14 23.13
CA LYS A 549 11.77 -6.68 22.14
C LYS A 549 10.82 -7.81 21.76
N ASN A 550 11.33 -9.04 21.72
CA ASN A 550 10.54 -10.27 21.57
C ASN A 550 9.56 -10.15 20.39
N THR A 551 10.01 -9.63 19.25
CA THR A 551 9.15 -9.42 18.09
C THR A 551 8.93 -10.76 17.37
N PRO A 552 7.79 -10.97 16.70
CA PRO A 552 7.71 -12.02 15.69
C PRO A 552 8.76 -11.78 14.59
N SER A 553 9.09 -12.81 13.81
CA SER A 553 9.94 -12.60 12.62
C SER A 553 9.20 -11.78 11.57
N LEU A 554 7.91 -12.03 11.38
CA LEU A 554 6.98 -11.27 10.53
C LEU A 554 5.54 -11.56 10.96
N VAL A 555 4.66 -10.55 10.89
CA VAL A 555 3.20 -10.69 10.88
C VAL A 555 2.69 -10.03 9.59
N ALA A 556 1.97 -10.79 8.76
CA ALA A 556 1.40 -10.29 7.50
C ALA A 556 0.27 -11.22 7.01
N ASP A 557 -0.73 -10.69 6.29
CA ASP A 557 -1.62 -11.46 5.42
C ASP A 557 -0.79 -12.02 4.23
N LEU A 558 -0.22 -13.21 4.41
CA LEU A 558 0.68 -13.81 3.43
C LEU A 558 -0.09 -14.58 2.36
N PHE A 559 -1.22 -15.16 2.70
CA PHE A 559 -2.06 -15.97 1.82
C PHE A 559 -3.40 -16.24 2.51
N GLY A 560 -4.30 -16.93 1.84
CA GLY A 560 -5.62 -17.20 2.39
C GLY A 560 -6.48 -15.94 2.36
N ASP A 561 -7.32 -15.75 3.37
CA ASP A 561 -8.16 -14.57 3.47
C ASP A 561 -7.45 -13.45 4.24
N TRP A 562 -8.18 -12.39 4.61
CA TRP A 562 -7.64 -11.16 5.19
C TRP A 562 -6.90 -11.29 6.52
N ARG A 563 -6.87 -12.47 7.14
CA ARG A 563 -6.26 -12.65 8.47
C ARG A 563 -4.77 -12.86 8.33
N GLU A 564 -4.05 -12.45 9.35
CA GLU A 564 -2.61 -12.35 9.31
C GLU A 564 -1.97 -13.68 9.73
N GLU A 565 -0.96 -14.11 8.97
CA GLU A 565 -0.06 -15.18 9.38
C GLU A 565 1.00 -14.67 10.36
N MET A 566 1.33 -15.53 11.33
CA MET A 566 2.42 -15.30 12.28
C MET A 566 3.64 -16.13 11.88
N VAL A 567 4.74 -15.46 11.55
CA VAL A 567 6.04 -16.08 11.26
C VAL A 567 6.96 -15.96 12.47
N VAL A 568 7.44 -17.08 12.99
CA VAL A 568 8.26 -17.15 14.21
C VAL A 568 9.34 -18.22 14.10
N ARG A 569 10.47 -18.03 14.78
CA ARG A 569 11.60 -18.98 14.75
C ARG A 569 11.45 -20.06 15.82
N SER A 570 12.11 -21.20 15.60
CA SER A 570 12.32 -22.15 16.69
C SER A 570 13.18 -21.54 17.80
N GLU A 571 12.86 -21.86 19.05
CA GLU A 571 13.72 -21.53 20.20
C GLU A 571 15.05 -22.30 20.15
N LYS A 572 15.05 -23.53 19.64
CA LYS A 572 16.18 -24.48 19.78
C LYS A 572 16.79 -24.95 18.48
N ASP A 573 16.04 -24.95 17.38
CA ASP A 573 16.49 -25.44 16.09
C ASP A 573 16.58 -24.30 15.06
N PRO A 574 17.76 -23.70 14.83
CA PRO A 574 17.91 -22.59 13.89
C PRO A 574 17.64 -23.00 12.43
N THR A 575 17.45 -24.29 12.14
CA THR A 575 17.06 -24.77 10.81
C THR A 575 15.56 -24.66 10.53
N LEU A 576 14.75 -24.18 11.48
CA LEU A 576 13.29 -24.13 11.36
C LEU A 576 12.73 -22.72 11.59
N LEU A 577 11.94 -22.28 10.61
CA LEU A 577 11.01 -21.15 10.72
C LEU A 577 9.57 -21.69 10.65
N TYR A 578 8.67 -21.14 11.44
CA TYR A 578 7.28 -21.56 11.53
C TYR A 578 6.40 -20.47 10.97
N ILE A 579 5.43 -20.86 10.15
CA ILE A 579 4.31 -20.03 9.74
C ILE A 579 3.06 -20.63 10.39
N VAL A 580 2.43 -19.88 11.27
CA VAL A 580 1.20 -20.28 11.98
C VAL A 580 0.05 -19.43 11.43
N SER A 581 -1.07 -20.08 11.09
CA SER A 581 -2.25 -19.42 10.54
C SER A 581 -3.46 -19.68 11.44
N THR A 582 -4.53 -18.95 11.18
CA THR A 582 -5.81 -19.04 11.89
C THR A 582 -6.42 -20.45 11.85
N PRO A 583 -6.99 -20.95 12.97
CA PRO A 583 -7.67 -22.24 13.01
C PRO A 583 -9.19 -22.17 12.76
N VAL A 584 -9.76 -20.99 12.55
CA VAL A 584 -11.22 -20.77 12.54
C VAL A 584 -11.71 -20.18 11.21
N GLU A 585 -13.00 -20.31 10.93
CA GLU A 585 -13.65 -19.57 9.83
C GLU A 585 -13.93 -18.13 10.27
N SER A 586 -13.81 -17.19 9.33
CA SER A 586 -14.34 -15.82 9.49
C SER A 586 -15.51 -15.62 8.54
N LYS A 587 -16.58 -14.98 9.03
CA LYS A 587 -17.70 -14.57 8.18
C LYS A 587 -17.44 -13.25 7.46
N LEU A 588 -16.38 -12.55 7.83
CA LEU A 588 -16.07 -11.21 7.36
C LEU A 588 -15.49 -11.27 5.96
N ARG A 589 -15.93 -10.34 5.13
CA ARG A 589 -15.48 -10.19 3.75
C ARG A 589 -14.65 -8.93 3.67
N VAL A 590 -13.35 -9.11 3.52
CA VAL A 590 -12.35 -8.04 3.52
C VAL A 590 -11.39 -8.35 2.39
N TYR A 591 -10.93 -7.32 1.68
CA TYR A 591 -9.85 -7.48 0.72
C TYR A 591 -8.58 -7.98 1.44
N THR A 592 -7.69 -8.66 0.71
CA THR A 592 -6.36 -8.95 1.25
C THR A 592 -5.74 -7.66 1.78
N LEU A 593 -5.19 -7.69 2.99
CA LEU A 593 -4.63 -6.51 3.64
C LEU A 593 -3.39 -6.02 2.90
N MET A 594 -2.72 -6.91 2.17
CA MET A 594 -1.61 -6.56 1.29
C MET A 594 -2.02 -5.71 0.09
N HIS A 595 -3.32 -5.48 -0.16
CA HIS A 595 -3.84 -4.52 -1.14
C HIS A 595 -4.33 -3.20 -0.49
N ASP A 596 -4.15 -3.03 0.83
CA ASP A 596 -4.19 -1.74 1.51
C ASP A 596 -2.80 -1.13 1.53
N ALA A 597 -2.63 0.06 0.93
CA ALA A 597 -1.30 0.64 0.75
C ALA A 597 -0.61 0.96 2.09
N THR A 598 -1.35 1.47 3.08
CA THR A 598 -0.86 1.77 4.43
C THR A 598 -0.34 0.52 5.13
N TYR A 599 -1.10 -0.58 5.07
CA TYR A 599 -0.69 -1.85 5.62
C TYR A 599 0.52 -2.45 4.89
N ARG A 600 0.49 -2.46 3.55
CA ARG A 600 1.54 -3.08 2.73
C ARG A 600 2.90 -2.39 2.89
N THR A 601 2.94 -1.05 2.97
CA THR A 601 4.17 -0.29 3.24
C THR A 601 4.65 -0.47 4.68
N ALA A 602 3.73 -0.62 5.64
CA ALA A 602 4.08 -0.98 7.02
C ALA A 602 4.70 -2.37 7.11
N VAL A 603 4.19 -3.37 6.36
CA VAL A 603 4.78 -4.72 6.28
C VAL A 603 6.21 -4.66 5.71
N ALA A 604 6.45 -3.86 4.68
CA ALA A 604 7.81 -3.65 4.14
C ALA A 604 8.76 -3.07 5.21
N SER A 605 8.24 -2.15 6.04
CA SER A 605 8.99 -1.44 7.07
C SER A 605 9.06 -2.19 8.41
N GLN A 606 8.38 -3.33 8.56
CA GLN A 606 8.27 -4.05 9.83
C GLN A 606 9.63 -4.49 10.40
N ASN A 607 10.62 -4.77 9.54
CA ASN A 607 11.98 -5.15 9.96
C ASN A 607 12.84 -3.99 10.46
N THR A 608 12.36 -2.74 10.33
CA THR A 608 13.16 -1.55 10.60
C THR A 608 13.38 -1.33 12.09
N ALA A 609 14.63 -1.43 12.52
CA ALA A 609 15.11 -1.17 13.89
C ALA A 609 14.30 -1.88 14.99
N TYR A 610 13.41 -1.18 15.70
CA TYR A 610 12.46 -1.81 16.63
C TYR A 610 11.13 -1.98 15.92
N ASN A 611 10.89 -3.20 15.46
CA ASN A 611 9.73 -3.61 14.67
C ASN A 611 8.43 -3.08 15.30
N GLN A 612 7.57 -2.48 14.48
CA GLN A 612 6.23 -2.03 14.88
C GLN A 612 5.16 -2.82 14.12
N PRO A 613 3.98 -3.07 14.70
CA PRO A 613 2.91 -3.77 14.02
C PRO A 613 2.32 -2.95 12.86
N SER A 614 1.94 -3.65 11.80
CA SER A 614 1.29 -3.07 10.62
C SER A 614 -0.18 -2.72 10.91
N HIS A 615 -0.60 -1.54 10.46
CA HIS A 615 -1.96 -1.02 10.64
C HIS A 615 -2.60 -0.75 9.29
N LEU A 616 -3.94 -0.75 9.26
CA LEU A 616 -4.73 -0.45 8.07
C LEU A 616 -4.90 1.05 7.86
N GLY A 617 -5.01 1.48 6.61
CA GLY A 617 -5.39 2.84 6.22
C GLY A 617 -6.87 3.16 6.44
N TYR A 618 -7.62 2.25 7.05
CA TYR A 618 -9.05 2.36 7.31
C TYR A 618 -9.45 1.63 8.58
N TYR A 619 -10.57 2.03 9.19
CA TYR A 619 -11.16 1.30 10.31
C TYR A 619 -11.90 0.03 9.86
N LEU A 620 -11.38 -1.14 10.23
CA LEU A 620 -11.87 -2.44 9.77
C LEU A 620 -13.37 -2.68 10.03
N PRO A 621 -13.92 -2.40 11.23
CA PRO A 621 -15.35 -2.62 11.49
C PRO A 621 -16.28 -1.79 10.58
N ASP A 622 -15.82 -0.69 9.99
CA ASP A 622 -16.59 0.07 9.01
C ASP A 622 -16.41 -0.46 7.59
N MET A 623 -15.20 -0.88 7.23
CA MET A 623 -14.93 -1.53 5.95
C MET A 623 -15.77 -2.80 5.78
N VAL A 624 -15.93 -3.60 6.84
CA VAL A 624 -16.78 -4.80 6.82
C VAL A 624 -18.25 -4.47 6.58
N LYS A 625 -18.75 -3.33 7.11
CA LYS A 625 -20.14 -2.89 6.90
C LYS A 625 -20.37 -2.33 5.50
N SER A 626 -19.37 -1.65 4.94
CA SER A 626 -19.42 -1.01 3.63
C SER A 626 -18.10 -1.24 2.89
N LEU A 627 -17.99 -2.41 2.28
CA LEU A 627 -16.78 -2.84 1.58
C LEU A 627 -16.50 -1.92 0.39
N LYS A 628 -15.39 -1.18 0.45
CA LYS A 628 -14.90 -0.30 -0.61
C LYS A 628 -13.70 -0.94 -1.28
N GLN A 629 -13.75 -1.00 -2.61
CA GLN A 629 -12.64 -1.50 -3.40
C GLN A 629 -11.42 -0.57 -3.26
N PRO A 630 -10.21 -1.11 -3.01
CA PRO A 630 -8.99 -0.31 -2.98
C PRO A 630 -8.73 0.39 -4.31
N SER A 631 -8.20 1.61 -4.27
CA SER A 631 -7.84 2.39 -5.47
C SER A 631 -6.44 2.01 -5.93
N ILE A 632 -6.33 0.87 -6.62
CA ILE A 632 -5.06 0.26 -7.00
C ILE A 632 -5.04 -0.13 -8.49
N PHE A 633 -3.85 -0.32 -9.04
CA PHE A 633 -3.62 -1.13 -10.24
C PHE A 633 -2.56 -2.18 -9.91
N VAL A 634 -2.64 -3.33 -10.59
CA VAL A 634 -1.62 -4.39 -10.43
C VAL A 634 -0.72 -4.43 -11.64
N VAL A 635 0.56 -4.70 -11.40
CA VAL A 635 1.57 -4.76 -12.46
C VAL A 635 1.34 -5.99 -13.35
N GLY A 636 1.54 -5.84 -14.67
CA GLY A 636 1.31 -6.91 -15.66
C GLY A 636 -0.12 -6.98 -16.21
N GLU A 637 -1.10 -6.35 -15.54
CA GLU A 637 -2.26 -5.79 -16.23
C GLU A 637 -1.84 -4.40 -16.71
N ASP A 638 -2.15 -4.01 -17.96
CA ASP A 638 -1.86 -2.63 -18.37
C ASP A 638 -2.57 -1.72 -17.36
N PRO A 639 -1.85 -0.84 -16.61
CA PRO A 639 -2.53 0.26 -15.97
C PRO A 639 -3.35 0.91 -17.07
N THR A 640 -4.63 1.15 -16.82
CA THR A 640 -5.38 2.01 -17.73
C THR A 640 -4.55 3.29 -17.77
N PRO A 641 -3.94 3.68 -18.91
CA PRO A 641 -2.94 4.75 -18.89
C PRO A 641 -3.55 5.95 -18.20
N ALA A 642 -2.84 6.51 -17.21
CA ALA A 642 -3.27 7.77 -16.61
C ALA A 642 -3.61 8.72 -17.75
N ASP A 643 -4.84 9.25 -17.75
CA ASP A 643 -5.33 10.05 -18.86
C ASP A 643 -4.64 11.42 -18.85
N THR A 644 -3.44 11.45 -19.44
CA THR A 644 -2.57 12.63 -19.63
C THR A 644 -3.11 13.61 -20.66
N THR A 645 -4.31 13.37 -21.22
CA THR A 645 -4.97 14.32 -22.12
C THR A 645 -5.17 15.64 -21.36
N PRO A 646 -4.63 16.78 -21.83
CA PRO A 646 -4.83 18.06 -21.16
C PRO A 646 -6.31 18.44 -21.13
N VAL A 647 -6.76 18.98 -20.00
CA VAL A 647 -8.12 19.51 -19.86
C VAL A 647 -8.20 20.85 -20.60
N VAL A 648 -9.12 20.94 -21.56
CA VAL A 648 -9.37 22.15 -22.34
C VAL A 648 -10.58 22.89 -21.75
N ASN A 649 -10.34 24.11 -21.27
CA ASN A 649 -11.34 25.00 -20.67
C ASN A 649 -11.32 26.40 -21.33
N SER A 650 -11.19 26.46 -22.65
CA SER A 650 -11.06 27.70 -23.43
C SER A 650 -12.37 28.22 -24.04
N GLY A 651 -13.49 27.55 -23.81
CA GLY A 651 -14.81 27.90 -24.34
C GLY A 651 -15.94 27.71 -23.31
N LYS A 652 -17.18 27.87 -23.73
CA LYS A 652 -18.36 27.70 -22.85
C LYS A 652 -19.61 27.28 -23.64
N SER A 653 -20.08 26.06 -23.41
CA SER A 653 -21.35 25.55 -23.95
C SER A 653 -22.36 25.23 -22.85
N GLU A 654 -23.52 25.88 -22.84
CA GLU A 654 -24.56 25.71 -21.81
C GLU A 654 -25.78 24.92 -22.33
N LEU A 655 -26.02 23.75 -21.73
CA LEU A 655 -27.09 22.82 -22.10
C LEU A 655 -28.15 22.78 -20.99
N ASP A 656 -29.42 22.70 -21.39
CA ASP A 656 -30.52 22.45 -20.46
C ASP A 656 -30.46 21.00 -19.96
N ALA A 657 -30.31 20.79 -18.66
CA ALA A 657 -30.24 19.45 -18.08
C ALA A 657 -31.60 18.97 -17.55
N SER A 658 -32.66 19.77 -17.64
CA SER A 658 -33.96 19.46 -17.03
C SER A 658 -34.59 18.17 -17.53
N THR A 659 -34.27 17.75 -18.75
CA THR A 659 -34.91 16.62 -19.43
C THR A 659 -33.86 15.65 -19.98
N PRO A 660 -33.51 14.59 -19.23
CA PRO A 660 -32.68 13.52 -19.76
C PRO A 660 -33.42 12.72 -20.84
N LYS A 661 -32.65 12.01 -21.66
CA LYS A 661 -33.14 11.06 -22.66
C LYS A 661 -33.78 9.83 -22.02
N ASP A 662 -33.19 9.37 -20.93
CA ASP A 662 -33.63 8.24 -20.12
C ASP A 662 -33.24 8.46 -18.66
N GLY A 663 -34.00 7.93 -17.71
CA GLY A 663 -33.73 8.18 -16.30
C GLY A 663 -34.75 7.59 -15.34
N LYS A 664 -34.32 7.48 -14.09
CA LYS A 664 -35.14 7.14 -12.93
C LYS A 664 -35.32 8.39 -12.06
N GLY A 665 -36.36 9.15 -12.38
CA GLY A 665 -36.67 10.47 -11.85
C GLY A 665 -37.69 11.18 -12.75
N TRP A 666 -37.91 12.48 -12.56
CA TRP A 666 -38.84 13.25 -13.38
C TRP A 666 -38.41 14.72 -13.56
N THR A 667 -38.74 15.30 -14.71
CA THR A 667 -38.56 16.74 -14.97
C THR A 667 -39.60 17.56 -14.21
N GLN A 668 -39.15 18.65 -13.61
CA GLN A 668 -39.91 19.50 -12.69
C GLN A 668 -39.60 20.98 -12.89
N SER A 669 -40.49 21.84 -12.39
CA SER A 669 -40.33 23.29 -12.44
C SER A 669 -41.02 23.99 -11.27
N GLU A 670 -41.29 23.28 -10.18
CA GLU A 670 -42.02 23.79 -9.01
C GLU A 670 -41.13 24.62 -8.09
N ASN A 671 -39.86 24.24 -7.92
CA ASN A 671 -38.89 25.03 -7.18
C ASN A 671 -38.25 26.09 -8.09
N GLU A 672 -38.37 27.36 -7.71
CA GLU A 672 -37.78 28.49 -8.44
C GLU A 672 -36.24 28.43 -8.44
N GLY A 673 -35.59 29.16 -9.35
CA GLY A 673 -34.13 29.32 -9.40
C GLY A 673 -33.41 28.52 -10.51
N PHE A 674 -34.13 27.66 -11.25
CA PHE A 674 -33.62 27.04 -12.47
C PHE A 674 -33.48 28.07 -13.61
N LEU A 675 -32.56 27.84 -14.54
CA LEU A 675 -32.22 28.82 -15.58
C LEU A 675 -33.03 28.69 -16.89
N LYS A 676 -33.51 27.48 -17.22
CA LYS A 676 -34.19 27.20 -18.50
C LYS A 676 -35.57 26.60 -18.31
N ASN A 677 -35.80 25.35 -18.72
CA ASN A 677 -37.15 24.79 -18.77
C ASN A 677 -37.60 24.11 -17.46
N GLY A 678 -36.69 23.92 -16.52
CA GLY A 678 -36.94 23.27 -15.24
C GLY A 678 -35.66 22.67 -14.67
N TYR A 679 -35.80 21.62 -13.88
CA TYR A 679 -34.72 20.77 -13.40
C TYR A 679 -35.13 19.30 -13.48
N TYR A 680 -34.15 18.41 -13.54
CA TYR A 680 -34.36 16.98 -13.39
C TYR A 680 -34.25 16.62 -11.91
N ASN A 681 -35.31 16.02 -11.36
CA ASN A 681 -35.36 15.51 -10.01
C ASN A 681 -35.18 13.99 -10.05
N PHE A 682 -34.09 13.48 -9.47
CA PHE A 682 -33.84 12.05 -9.38
C PHE A 682 -34.75 11.41 -8.33
N ASP A 683 -35.13 10.15 -8.53
CA ASP A 683 -35.75 9.38 -7.45
C ASP A 683 -34.85 9.40 -6.20
N ASN A 684 -35.46 9.56 -5.02
CA ASN A 684 -34.79 9.37 -3.73
C ASN A 684 -34.51 7.87 -3.49
N ALA A 685 -33.56 7.33 -4.24
CA ALA A 685 -33.16 5.94 -4.18
C ALA A 685 -31.69 5.78 -4.59
N LEU A 686 -31.04 4.77 -4.02
CA LEU A 686 -29.75 4.32 -4.53
C LEU A 686 -29.90 3.89 -6.01
N SER A 687 -28.92 4.24 -6.83
CA SER A 687 -28.89 3.95 -8.26
C SER A 687 -30.03 4.59 -9.07
N SER A 688 -30.70 5.63 -8.57
CA SER A 688 -31.47 6.52 -9.45
C SER A 688 -30.54 7.22 -10.44
N TYR A 689 -31.00 7.50 -11.65
CA TYR A 689 -30.10 7.96 -12.71
C TYR A 689 -30.77 8.90 -13.71
N GLY A 690 -29.93 9.57 -14.49
CA GLY A 690 -30.32 10.40 -15.63
C GLY A 690 -29.25 10.27 -16.71
N THR A 691 -29.69 10.10 -17.95
CA THR A 691 -28.83 9.91 -19.12
C THR A 691 -29.16 10.98 -20.16
N TRP A 692 -28.16 11.72 -20.61
CA TRP A 692 -28.28 12.75 -21.65
C TRP A 692 -27.49 12.34 -22.88
N GLU A 693 -28.05 12.60 -24.07
CA GLU A 693 -27.31 12.53 -25.33
C GLU A 693 -26.90 13.96 -25.71
N ILE A 694 -25.60 14.16 -25.89
CA ILE A 694 -25.03 15.45 -26.31
C ILE A 694 -24.29 15.26 -27.63
N PHE A 695 -24.17 16.32 -28.41
CA PHE A 695 -23.35 16.38 -29.60
C PHE A 695 -22.19 17.33 -29.36
N SER A 696 -20.97 16.93 -29.72
CA SER A 696 -19.79 17.79 -29.69
C SER A 696 -19.19 17.92 -31.09
N LYS A 697 -18.79 19.13 -31.48
CA LYS A 697 -18.08 19.37 -32.74
C LYS A 697 -16.62 18.86 -32.73
N THR A 698 -16.03 18.70 -31.55
CA THR A 698 -14.62 18.31 -31.38
C THR A 698 -14.47 17.26 -30.28
N GLU A 699 -13.47 16.38 -30.44
CA GLU A 699 -13.01 15.52 -29.35
C GLU A 699 -12.16 16.33 -28.37
N ALA A 700 -12.44 16.23 -27.08
CA ALA A 700 -11.68 16.90 -26.03
C ALA A 700 -11.88 16.25 -24.66
N LYS A 701 -10.90 16.42 -23.78
CA LYS A 701 -11.11 16.36 -22.33
C LYS A 701 -11.47 17.78 -21.86
N THR A 702 -12.58 17.96 -21.17
CA THR A 702 -13.07 19.27 -20.75
C THR A 702 -13.77 19.19 -19.39
N THR A 703 -13.81 20.30 -18.66
CA THR A 703 -14.57 20.36 -17.41
C THR A 703 -16.06 20.47 -17.69
N LEU A 704 -16.83 19.51 -17.19
CA LEU A 704 -18.29 19.57 -17.07
C LEU A 704 -18.64 20.21 -15.72
N THR A 705 -19.31 21.35 -15.77
CA THR A 705 -19.92 22.00 -14.62
C THR A 705 -21.42 21.68 -14.58
N VAL A 706 -21.88 21.09 -13.50
CA VAL A 706 -23.27 20.74 -13.25
C VAL A 706 -23.86 21.74 -12.28
N ARG A 707 -24.88 22.48 -12.71
CA ARG A 707 -25.65 23.37 -11.83
C ARG A 707 -26.77 22.57 -11.17
N PHE A 708 -26.82 22.63 -9.85
CA PHE A 708 -27.67 21.76 -9.05
C PHE A 708 -28.21 22.48 -7.82
N THR A 709 -29.26 21.92 -7.22
CA THR A 709 -29.74 22.28 -5.88
C THR A 709 -30.00 21.02 -5.06
N ASN A 710 -29.58 21.03 -3.80
CA ASN A 710 -29.73 19.94 -2.84
C ASN A 710 -30.27 20.50 -1.51
N GLY A 711 -31.59 20.46 -1.35
CA GLY A 711 -32.25 20.89 -0.11
C GLY A 711 -32.18 19.89 1.04
N GLY A 712 -31.44 18.78 0.89
CA GLY A 712 -31.09 17.89 2.00
C GLY A 712 -30.00 18.50 2.90
N THR A 713 -29.65 17.81 3.99
CA THR A 713 -28.58 18.25 4.92
C THR A 713 -27.23 17.54 4.68
N THR A 714 -27.21 16.54 3.79
CA THR A 714 -26.04 15.72 3.43
C THR A 714 -25.76 15.79 1.93
N SER A 715 -24.53 15.46 1.52
CA SER A 715 -24.14 15.44 0.10
C SER A 715 -24.82 14.29 -0.66
N ARG A 716 -25.31 14.58 -1.86
CA ARG A 716 -25.97 13.61 -2.75
C ARG A 716 -25.04 13.16 -3.88
N ASN A 717 -23.98 12.43 -3.54
CA ASN A 717 -22.92 12.06 -4.48
C ASN A 717 -23.43 11.16 -5.63
N MET A 718 -22.84 11.33 -6.81
CA MET A 718 -23.21 10.56 -8.01
C MET A 718 -21.98 10.06 -8.77
N ALA A 719 -22.05 8.83 -9.27
CA ALA A 719 -21.09 8.30 -10.23
C ALA A 719 -21.42 8.84 -11.63
N VAL A 720 -20.39 9.21 -12.41
CA VAL A 720 -20.53 9.77 -13.76
C VAL A 720 -19.91 8.82 -14.77
N THR A 721 -20.64 8.52 -15.84
CA THR A 721 -20.11 7.78 -16.99
C THR A 721 -20.33 8.55 -18.28
N VAL A 722 -19.36 8.48 -19.19
CA VAL A 722 -19.37 9.12 -20.51
C VAL A 722 -19.06 8.06 -21.55
N ASN A 723 -19.97 7.84 -22.49
CA ASN A 723 -19.88 6.79 -23.52
C ASN A 723 -19.64 5.38 -22.93
N GLY A 724 -20.18 5.13 -21.73
CA GLY A 724 -20.01 3.86 -21.01
C GLY A 724 -18.69 3.72 -20.24
N ALA A 725 -17.78 4.70 -20.30
CA ALA A 725 -16.57 4.75 -19.50
C ALA A 725 -16.78 5.60 -18.23
N SER A 726 -16.18 5.22 -17.10
CA SER A 726 -16.24 6.01 -15.87
C SER A 726 -15.49 7.33 -16.03
N ALA A 727 -16.11 8.43 -15.61
CA ALA A 727 -15.47 9.74 -15.48
C ALA A 727 -15.14 10.09 -14.01
N GLY A 728 -15.49 9.22 -13.06
CA GLY A 728 -15.31 9.43 -11.62
C GLY A 728 -16.62 9.73 -10.87
N THR A 729 -16.49 10.20 -9.63
CA THR A 729 -17.60 10.57 -8.75
C THR A 729 -17.67 12.07 -8.59
N ILE A 730 -18.86 12.64 -8.67
CA ILE A 730 -19.11 14.06 -8.40
C ILE A 730 -19.92 14.21 -7.11
N SER A 731 -19.50 15.16 -6.26
CA SER A 731 -20.16 15.46 -4.98
C SER A 731 -21.12 16.64 -5.11
N PHE A 732 -22.30 16.51 -4.51
CA PHE A 732 -23.35 17.52 -4.54
C PHE A 732 -23.77 17.89 -3.10
N PRO A 733 -23.00 18.75 -2.41
CA PRO A 733 -23.26 19.12 -1.01
C PRO A 733 -24.62 19.82 -0.83
N SER A 734 -25.08 19.94 0.41
CA SER A 734 -26.28 20.71 0.74
C SER A 734 -26.16 22.15 0.23
N THR A 735 -27.20 22.66 -0.42
CA THR A 735 -27.33 24.07 -0.79
C THR A 735 -28.09 24.82 0.29
N ASP A 736 -27.51 24.84 1.50
CA ASP A 736 -28.08 25.43 2.72
C ASP A 736 -29.51 24.94 3.04
N ALA A 737 -29.76 23.65 2.82
CA ALA A 737 -31.08 23.01 2.97
C ALA A 737 -32.21 23.67 2.15
N SER A 738 -31.86 24.37 1.06
CA SER A 738 -32.78 25.02 0.13
C SER A 738 -32.85 24.27 -1.19
N TRP A 739 -34.06 24.09 -1.73
CA TRP A 739 -34.31 23.57 -3.09
C TRP A 739 -34.43 24.66 -4.15
N THR A 740 -34.28 25.94 -3.77
CA THR A 740 -34.33 27.10 -4.69
C THR A 740 -32.99 27.81 -4.81
N THR A 741 -32.02 27.45 -3.98
CA THR A 741 -30.64 27.92 -4.05
C THR A 741 -29.81 26.93 -4.85
N TYR A 742 -29.17 27.39 -5.93
CA TYR A 742 -28.36 26.54 -6.79
C TYR A 742 -26.87 26.81 -6.61
N SER A 743 -26.10 25.74 -6.70
CA SER A 743 -24.64 25.71 -6.68
C SER A 743 -24.12 24.98 -7.92
N GLU A 744 -22.80 24.95 -8.08
CA GLU A 744 -22.12 24.26 -9.17
C GLU A 744 -21.19 23.17 -8.62
N ALA A 745 -21.20 22.01 -9.27
CA ALA A 745 -20.21 20.95 -9.07
C ALA A 745 -19.48 20.70 -10.38
N LYS A 746 -18.21 20.29 -10.30
CA LYS A 746 -17.34 20.16 -11.49
C LYS A 746 -16.72 18.78 -11.56
N ILE A 747 -16.58 18.26 -12.77
CA ILE A 747 -15.88 17.01 -13.07
C ILE A 747 -15.28 17.09 -14.48
N ASP A 748 -14.08 16.57 -14.68
CA ASP A 748 -13.48 16.49 -16.01
C ASP A 748 -14.00 15.27 -16.76
N VAL A 749 -14.44 15.48 -17.99
CA VAL A 749 -15.01 14.43 -18.85
C VAL A 749 -14.30 14.39 -20.19
N LYS A 750 -14.14 13.18 -20.74
CA LYS A 750 -13.63 12.98 -22.10
C LYS A 750 -14.79 12.73 -23.05
N ILE A 751 -14.97 13.63 -24.01
CA ILE A 751 -16.01 13.54 -25.05
C ILE A 751 -15.38 13.41 -26.42
N VAL A 752 -16.01 12.64 -27.31
CA VAL A 752 -15.61 12.46 -28.70
C VAL A 752 -16.34 13.44 -29.61
N ALA A 753 -15.81 13.70 -30.81
CA ALA A 753 -16.55 14.41 -31.84
C ALA A 753 -17.77 13.56 -32.28
N GLY A 754 -18.94 14.19 -32.38
CA GLY A 754 -20.20 13.52 -32.64
C GLY A 754 -21.05 13.33 -31.39
N VAL A 755 -21.88 12.29 -31.39
CA VAL A 755 -22.81 12.00 -30.31
C VAL A 755 -22.07 11.35 -29.13
N ASN A 756 -22.34 11.84 -27.93
CA ASN A 756 -21.88 11.29 -26.67
C ASN A 756 -23.07 11.03 -25.74
N THR A 757 -22.94 10.03 -24.89
CA THR A 757 -23.91 9.73 -23.83
C THR A 757 -23.28 10.02 -22.48
N ILE A 758 -23.95 10.80 -21.64
CA ILE A 758 -23.51 11.09 -20.27
C ILE A 758 -24.57 10.59 -19.30
N THR A 759 -24.17 9.77 -18.33
CA THR A 759 -25.06 9.23 -17.31
C THR A 759 -24.57 9.56 -15.92
N PHE A 760 -25.45 10.09 -15.09
CA PHE A 760 -25.25 10.30 -13.66
C PHE A 760 -26.07 9.26 -12.88
N THR A 761 -25.44 8.57 -11.93
CA THR A 761 -26.06 7.52 -11.12
C THR A 761 -25.87 7.79 -9.63
N SER A 762 -26.97 7.87 -8.87
CA SER A 762 -26.97 8.15 -7.43
C SER A 762 -26.22 7.07 -6.65
N MET A 763 -25.33 7.51 -5.76
CA MET A 763 -24.61 6.66 -4.81
C MET A 763 -25.20 6.74 -3.40
N THR A 764 -26.32 7.45 -3.23
CA THR A 764 -26.96 7.64 -1.93
C THR A 764 -28.40 7.14 -1.94
N SER A 765 -28.89 6.69 -0.79
CA SER A 765 -30.30 6.30 -0.64
C SER A 765 -31.25 7.48 -0.84
N ASP A 766 -30.77 8.71 -0.64
CA ASP A 766 -31.55 9.93 -0.84
C ASP A 766 -31.61 10.36 -2.31
N GLY A 767 -30.99 9.64 -3.24
CA GLY A 767 -31.01 9.99 -4.67
C GLY A 767 -29.98 11.06 -5.07
N GLY A 768 -30.10 11.56 -6.30
CA GLY A 768 -29.31 12.70 -6.80
C GLY A 768 -29.90 14.06 -6.38
N PRO A 769 -29.16 15.17 -6.57
CA PRO A 769 -29.70 16.52 -6.41
C PRO A 769 -30.65 16.88 -7.56
N ASN A 770 -31.37 18.00 -7.46
CA ASN A 770 -32.04 18.57 -8.63
C ASN A 770 -31.00 19.20 -9.56
N VAL A 771 -31.01 18.87 -10.85
CA VAL A 771 -30.02 19.37 -11.83
C VAL A 771 -30.72 20.13 -12.94
N ASP A 772 -30.33 21.38 -13.22
CA ASP A 772 -31.00 22.21 -14.23
C ASP A 772 -30.13 22.55 -15.44
N MET A 773 -28.81 22.57 -15.30
CA MET A 773 -27.93 22.98 -16.39
C MET A 773 -26.60 22.24 -16.37
N PHE A 774 -26.09 21.94 -17.57
CA PHE A 774 -24.71 21.56 -17.80
C PHE A 774 -23.95 22.68 -18.51
N THR A 775 -22.71 22.94 -18.11
CA THR A 775 -21.78 23.80 -18.81
C THR A 775 -20.49 23.05 -19.12
N PHE A 776 -20.12 22.98 -20.39
CA PHE A 776 -18.83 22.41 -20.82
C PHE A 776 -17.82 23.54 -21.04
N GLY A 777 -16.58 23.34 -20.62
CA GLY A 777 -15.46 24.27 -20.79
C GLY A 777 -14.96 24.43 -22.25
N ILE A 778 -15.71 23.95 -23.24
CA ILE A 778 -15.42 24.12 -24.66
C ILE A 778 -16.67 24.61 -25.40
N ASP A 779 -16.45 25.23 -26.55
CA ASP A 779 -17.52 25.64 -27.45
C ASP A 779 -18.03 24.48 -28.31
N GLY A 780 -19.27 24.57 -28.79
CA GLY A 780 -19.82 23.63 -29.76
C GLY A 780 -20.30 22.30 -29.19
N VAL A 781 -20.64 22.26 -27.91
CA VAL A 781 -21.39 21.16 -27.29
C VAL A 781 -22.86 21.55 -27.20
N GLU A 782 -23.76 20.68 -27.64
CA GLU A 782 -25.21 20.91 -27.64
C GLU A 782 -25.97 19.63 -27.30
N LEU A 783 -27.24 19.73 -26.86
CA LEU A 783 -28.08 18.55 -26.69
C LEU A 783 -28.32 17.91 -28.05
N TYR A 784 -28.23 16.58 -28.15
CA TYR A 784 -28.46 15.88 -29.40
C TYR A 784 -29.96 15.69 -29.64
N ASP A 785 -30.46 16.26 -30.75
CA ASP A 785 -31.86 16.13 -31.19
C ASP A 785 -32.02 15.36 -32.51
N GLY A 786 -30.91 14.87 -33.07
CA GLY A 786 -30.88 14.13 -34.33
C GLY A 786 -30.69 15.00 -35.58
N THR A 787 -30.62 16.33 -35.44
CA THR A 787 -30.39 17.26 -36.56
C THR A 787 -28.93 17.69 -36.71
N GLN A 788 -28.14 17.56 -35.63
CA GLN A 788 -26.72 17.91 -35.60
C GLN A 788 -25.90 17.03 -36.53
N LYS A 789 -24.91 17.64 -37.19
CA LYS A 789 -23.96 16.98 -38.10
C LYS A 789 -22.57 17.58 -37.91
N ILE A 790 -21.53 16.79 -38.14
CA ILE A 790 -20.15 17.30 -38.19
C ILE A 790 -19.97 17.97 -39.56
N ASP A 791 -19.73 19.27 -39.57
CA ASP A 791 -19.42 20.01 -40.80
C ASP A 791 -18.04 19.63 -41.32
N ASN A 792 -17.96 19.30 -42.62
CA ASN A 792 -16.84 18.56 -43.18
C ASN A 792 -16.53 17.35 -42.29
N PRO A 793 -17.30 16.25 -42.39
CA PRO A 793 -16.71 15.00 -41.99
C PRO A 793 -15.40 14.99 -42.78
N THR A 794 -14.27 14.85 -42.10
CA THR A 794 -13.20 14.14 -42.76
C THR A 794 -13.87 12.81 -43.08
N ALA A 795 -14.46 12.72 -44.27
CA ALA A 795 -14.38 11.52 -45.04
C ALA A 795 -12.90 11.21 -44.89
N LEU A 796 -12.59 10.30 -43.97
CA LEU A 796 -11.48 9.40 -44.21
C LEU A 796 -11.71 9.04 -45.66
N ALA A 797 -10.86 9.61 -46.51
CA ALA A 797 -10.81 9.19 -47.87
C ALA A 797 -10.88 7.67 -47.75
N VAL A 798 -11.89 7.08 -48.38
CA VAL A 798 -11.76 5.71 -48.80
C VAL A 798 -10.58 5.77 -49.74
N ILE A 799 -9.38 5.74 -49.17
CA ILE A 799 -8.18 5.32 -49.85
C ILE A 799 -8.51 3.86 -50.08
N PRO A 800 -8.76 3.44 -51.32
CA PRO A 800 -8.86 2.02 -51.60
C PRO A 800 -7.42 1.51 -51.52
N PHE A 801 -6.94 1.22 -50.30
CA PHE A 801 -5.70 0.49 -50.08
C PHE A 801 -5.94 -0.61 -49.04
N LYS A 802 -6.15 -1.80 -49.61
CA LYS A 802 -6.07 -3.15 -49.05
C LYS A 802 -6.63 -3.34 -47.64
N SER A 803 -7.87 -3.81 -47.62
CA SER A 803 -8.45 -4.71 -46.62
C SER A 803 -7.40 -5.39 -45.73
N GLY A 804 -7.42 -5.09 -44.43
CA GLY A 804 -6.91 -6.03 -43.44
C GLY A 804 -6.24 -5.41 -42.22
N VAL A 805 -6.16 -6.25 -41.20
CA VAL A 805 -5.29 -6.08 -40.04
C VAL A 805 -3.84 -6.03 -40.50
N SER A 806 -3.06 -5.08 -40.01
CA SER A 806 -1.66 -4.93 -40.40
C SER A 806 -0.76 -4.96 -39.18
N PHE A 807 0.26 -5.81 -39.18
CA PHE A 807 1.25 -5.87 -38.11
C PHE A 807 2.62 -5.52 -38.66
N ASN A 808 3.31 -4.60 -37.99
CA ASN A 808 4.72 -4.30 -38.22
C ASN A 808 5.55 -5.10 -37.23
N SER A 809 6.17 -6.18 -37.69
CA SER A 809 6.95 -7.08 -36.84
C SER A 809 8.21 -6.42 -36.25
N SER A 810 8.74 -5.38 -36.89
CA SER A 810 9.91 -4.63 -36.41
C SER A 810 9.56 -3.68 -35.26
N THR A 811 8.41 -3.01 -35.32
CA THR A 811 7.99 -2.03 -34.30
C THR A 811 6.98 -2.58 -33.29
N GLY A 812 6.25 -3.64 -33.64
CA GLY A 812 5.20 -4.23 -32.81
C GLY A 812 3.85 -3.55 -32.98
N VAL A 813 3.76 -2.57 -33.87
CA VAL A 813 2.50 -1.85 -34.10
C VAL A 813 1.55 -2.74 -34.89
N LEU A 814 0.41 -3.05 -34.27
CA LEU A 814 -0.75 -3.70 -34.87
C LEU A 814 -1.81 -2.65 -35.18
N PHE A 815 -2.33 -2.65 -36.41
CA PHE A 815 -3.50 -1.89 -36.79
C PHE A 815 -4.68 -2.84 -37.01
N THR A 816 -5.82 -2.57 -36.36
CA THR A 816 -7.08 -3.30 -36.59
C THR A 816 -8.20 -2.34 -36.99
N PRO A 817 -9.12 -2.77 -37.87
CA PRO A 817 -10.25 -1.92 -38.30
C PRO A 817 -11.40 -1.88 -37.29
N LYS A 818 -11.37 -2.77 -36.28
CA LYS A 818 -12.37 -2.88 -35.21
C LYS A 818 -11.68 -3.36 -33.93
N ALA A 819 -12.29 -3.08 -32.79
CA ALA A 819 -11.87 -3.68 -31.54
C ALA A 819 -12.06 -5.21 -31.56
N GLY A 820 -11.22 -5.94 -30.83
CA GLY A 820 -11.30 -7.40 -30.73
C GLY A 820 -10.10 -8.00 -30.00
N PHE A 821 -10.10 -9.34 -29.85
CA PHE A 821 -9.00 -10.08 -29.25
C PHE A 821 -7.97 -10.46 -30.32
N ALA A 822 -6.80 -9.85 -30.27
CA ALA A 822 -5.72 -10.11 -31.22
C ALA A 822 -4.73 -11.14 -30.66
N GLU A 823 -4.22 -12.02 -31.52
CA GLU A 823 -3.14 -12.97 -31.20
C GLU A 823 -2.06 -12.87 -32.28
N VAL A 824 -0.79 -12.75 -31.91
CA VAL A 824 0.33 -12.67 -32.85
C VAL A 824 1.33 -13.76 -32.54
N TYR A 825 1.56 -14.66 -33.49
CA TYR A 825 2.47 -15.79 -33.37
C TYR A 825 3.64 -15.66 -34.34
N PHE A 826 4.84 -16.03 -33.90
CA PHE A 826 6.03 -16.16 -34.73
C PHE A 826 6.39 -17.64 -34.87
N TYR A 827 6.34 -18.17 -36.09
CA TYR A 827 6.78 -19.51 -36.42
C TYR A 827 8.14 -19.45 -37.13
N ASP A 828 9.06 -20.35 -36.82
CA ASP A 828 10.26 -20.49 -37.64
C ASP A 828 9.94 -21.15 -39.00
N MET A 829 10.94 -21.22 -39.89
CA MET A 829 10.75 -21.83 -41.21
C MET A 829 10.53 -23.35 -41.19
N SER A 830 10.71 -24.03 -40.05
CA SER A 830 10.31 -25.43 -39.86
C SER A 830 8.84 -25.59 -39.46
N GLY A 831 8.16 -24.49 -39.17
CA GLY A 831 6.76 -24.45 -38.72
C GLY A 831 6.60 -24.51 -37.20
N ALA A 832 7.68 -24.49 -36.42
CA ALA A 832 7.61 -24.47 -34.96
C ALA A 832 7.32 -23.06 -34.46
N MET A 833 6.35 -22.91 -33.56
CA MET A 833 6.06 -21.63 -32.90
C MET A 833 7.21 -21.28 -31.94
N ARG A 834 7.71 -20.05 -32.02
CA ARG A 834 8.83 -19.53 -31.21
C ARG A 834 8.40 -18.41 -30.27
N MET A 835 7.28 -17.74 -30.55
CA MET A 835 6.72 -16.69 -29.71
C MET A 835 5.24 -16.53 -30.03
N GLY A 836 4.44 -16.19 -29.02
CA GLY A 836 3.03 -15.85 -29.15
C GLY A 836 2.67 -14.77 -28.14
N VAL A 837 1.86 -13.81 -28.55
CA VAL A 837 1.32 -12.76 -27.67
C VAL A 837 -0.15 -12.56 -28.01
N SER A 838 -1.00 -12.34 -27.02
CA SER A 838 -2.42 -12.08 -27.22
C SER A 838 -2.90 -10.93 -26.35
N ARG A 839 -3.83 -10.11 -26.88
CA ARG A 839 -4.39 -8.96 -26.16
C ARG A 839 -5.68 -8.46 -26.78
N ASN A 840 -6.55 -7.86 -25.96
CA ASN A 840 -7.61 -6.99 -26.47
C ASN A 840 -7.01 -5.74 -27.12
N VAL A 841 -7.49 -5.39 -28.31
CA VAL A 841 -7.06 -4.20 -29.05
C VAL A 841 -8.27 -3.37 -29.45
N ASN A 842 -8.10 -2.05 -29.49
CA ASN A 842 -9.12 -1.12 -30.00
C ASN A 842 -9.06 -1.02 -31.53
N ALA A 843 -10.10 -0.46 -32.15
CA ALA A 843 -10.00 -0.06 -33.55
C ALA A 843 -8.93 1.04 -33.69
N GLY A 844 -8.02 0.90 -34.65
CA GLY A 844 -6.87 1.79 -34.81
C GLY A 844 -5.54 1.09 -34.57
N SER A 845 -4.53 1.85 -34.14
CA SER A 845 -3.19 1.31 -33.88
C SER A 845 -3.02 0.95 -32.40
N THR A 846 -2.48 -0.24 -32.14
CA THR A 846 -2.08 -0.71 -30.81
C THR A 846 -0.66 -1.23 -30.91
N THR A 847 0.22 -0.78 -30.03
CA THR A 847 1.59 -1.32 -29.93
C THR A 847 1.54 -2.59 -29.09
N ILE A 848 2.02 -3.69 -29.67
CA ILE A 848 2.19 -4.96 -28.98
C ILE A 848 3.66 -5.07 -28.59
N SER A 849 3.92 -5.06 -27.28
CA SER A 849 5.23 -5.36 -26.73
C SER A 849 5.63 -6.78 -27.11
N LEU A 850 6.77 -6.90 -27.78
CA LEU A 850 7.35 -8.17 -28.18
C LEU A 850 8.72 -8.24 -27.53
N ASP A 851 8.97 -9.23 -26.67
CA ASP A 851 10.32 -9.50 -26.18
C ASP A 851 11.14 -10.19 -27.27
N ARG A 852 11.50 -9.41 -28.29
CA ARG A 852 12.15 -9.89 -29.49
C ARG A 852 13.55 -10.44 -29.20
N GLU A 853 14.15 -10.14 -28.06
CA GLU A 853 15.46 -10.69 -27.69
C GLU A 853 15.40 -12.22 -27.52
N MET A 854 14.25 -12.75 -27.10
CA MET A 854 14.01 -14.19 -27.01
C MET A 854 13.89 -14.92 -28.36
N LEU A 855 13.71 -14.20 -29.49
CA LEU A 855 13.74 -14.82 -30.81
C LEU A 855 15.20 -14.98 -31.28
N PRO A 856 15.65 -16.20 -31.65
CA PRO A 856 16.93 -16.38 -32.32
C PRO A 856 17.08 -15.53 -33.60
N LYS A 857 18.32 -15.38 -34.09
CA LYS A 857 18.53 -14.81 -35.42
C LYS A 857 17.95 -15.76 -36.48
N GLY A 858 17.16 -15.23 -37.40
CA GLY A 858 16.49 -16.06 -38.40
C GLY A 858 15.28 -15.40 -39.04
N THR A 859 14.68 -16.12 -39.99
CA THR A 859 13.44 -15.72 -40.66
C THR A 859 12.25 -16.44 -40.03
N TYR A 860 11.20 -15.69 -39.74
CA TYR A 860 9.98 -16.12 -39.09
C TYR A 860 8.77 -15.84 -39.97
N LEU A 861 7.76 -16.70 -39.90
CA LEU A 861 6.41 -16.46 -40.36
C LEU A 861 5.58 -15.92 -39.18
N VAL A 862 5.14 -14.68 -39.28
CA VAL A 862 4.32 -13.99 -38.28
C VAL A 862 2.86 -14.11 -38.66
N LYS A 863 2.05 -14.76 -37.84
CA LYS A 863 0.61 -14.95 -38.04
C LYS A 863 -0.16 -14.11 -37.02
N VAL A 864 -1.11 -13.31 -37.50
CA VAL A 864 -1.99 -12.50 -36.66
C VAL A 864 -3.39 -13.08 -36.74
N MET A 865 -3.99 -13.33 -35.59
CA MET A 865 -5.38 -13.68 -35.40
C MET A 865 -6.14 -12.47 -34.83
N LEU A 866 -7.41 -12.30 -35.20
CA LEU A 866 -8.34 -11.39 -34.55
C LEU A 866 -9.66 -12.13 -34.34
N ASP A 867 -10.13 -12.18 -33.10
CA ASP A 867 -11.31 -12.95 -32.67
C ASP A 867 -11.26 -14.41 -33.16
N GLY A 868 -10.10 -15.05 -32.99
CA GLY A 868 -9.86 -16.44 -33.39
C GLY A 868 -9.74 -16.70 -34.90
N LYS A 869 -9.75 -15.66 -35.74
CA LYS A 869 -9.59 -15.77 -37.21
C LYS A 869 -8.23 -15.25 -37.66
N ALA A 870 -7.51 -16.00 -38.49
CA ALA A 870 -6.27 -15.54 -39.09
C ALA A 870 -6.53 -14.38 -40.06
N VAL A 871 -5.99 -13.20 -39.74
CA VAL A 871 -6.25 -11.95 -40.46
C VAL A 871 -5.01 -11.38 -41.14
N SER A 872 -3.80 -11.79 -40.74
CA SER A 872 -2.56 -11.43 -41.44
C SER A 872 -1.52 -12.54 -41.29
N THR A 873 -0.67 -12.71 -42.30
CA THR A 873 0.51 -13.58 -42.22
C THR A 873 1.65 -12.93 -43.02
N LYS A 874 2.80 -12.69 -42.38
CA LYS A 874 3.95 -11.98 -42.99
C LYS A 874 5.27 -12.64 -42.62
N LYS A 875 6.32 -12.40 -43.40
CA LYS A 875 7.68 -12.78 -43.03
C LYS A 875 8.35 -11.67 -42.22
N PHE A 876 9.08 -12.05 -41.18
CA PHE A 876 9.93 -11.19 -40.37
C PHE A 876 11.33 -11.79 -40.35
N SER A 877 12.38 -10.98 -40.42
CA SER A 877 13.76 -11.45 -40.27
C SER A 877 14.43 -10.67 -39.15
N LYS A 878 14.91 -11.39 -38.13
CA LYS A 878 15.77 -10.83 -37.08
C LYS A 878 17.22 -11.04 -37.51
N LEU A 879 17.92 -9.93 -37.76
CA LEU A 879 19.31 -9.88 -38.24
C LEU A 879 20.33 -10.23 -37.15
#